data_AF-A0A076LMF2-F1
#
_entry.id   AF-A0A076LMF2-F1
#
_cell.length_a   1.000
_cell.length_b   1.000
_cell.length_c   1.000
_cell.angle_alpha   90.00
_cell.angle_beta   90.00
_cell.angle_gamma   90.00
#
_symmetry.space_group_name_H-M   'P 1'
#
loop_
_entity.id
_entity.type
_entity.pdbx_description
1 polymer ?
#
loop_
_entity_poly.entity_id
_entity_poly.type
_entity_poly.pdbx_seq_one_letter_code
_entity_poly.pdbx_strand_id
1 'polypeptide(L)'
;MAVRKYLNYFISDLVKLASDNQSDTEILHAILEELSFRKKSLARRELTDEIHGYLQSTVAPRQTVSFRQSSLAEKLPKLEVNQAEKDILTGKFNTSEIPNRYRRAVLNTTHMHNFRKENLLRMYLDGTCGIDASAIRKVIEFFLHGDIVVQSSQTAEKKMTTAFINTHKLNDVAFSDDVSNIGVGKINKIENEIVANKSDFYQAALDKCVILSAPPGCGKTYSIVERLANHVMCLKEPYDAKKILVLSFTRNAVKELRLRLEKRNQSDLIGSLDLVRVMTFDALAYSILQAIDSDLPSDDFDANIRMAKSIIMQEKIANVEVLKTVKWIYVDEYQDLVGCRADFTIELMKLALTRDGAVSLLGDPCQQIMNFQLKHRNETTNDAFLHQFKCLAAKQLLQYRLNESYRFITTEQKERVKQITSQLVSEHITEINSHDYAQMVTLDEINEGDAVLCMRNIDCYLISQQLTQRGFSVRLQAGCDKSELPIWLYRVFAGWRQEIMSVELFLQKCQTILGHNGEEELDYLCRAGVVMNNNVLVNRLVQNAEKYSAISPIVASNQIIVSTVHKAKGLQFPRVFFYSNNTHFSRNGDSMNTFYVAVTRAEQYFFILNDSAIKAVRCTRGGMYIVGQSLLLEGINDIDFKSFIPEPETFSSGYIDSMLRGEVRYFVSYHENKTWLFAEMNNKTTIRLYRMPRLERNYWIQNQNRYYLNFSLVEMSTFVYSGDSELIEKIVGPTYLLPLPVFKGLWEI
;
A
#
# COMPACT_ATOMS: atom_id res chain seq x y z
N MET A 1 -29.77 -16.35 -0.64
CA MET A 1 -30.83 -15.58 0.07
C MET A 1 -30.51 -14.08 0.21
N ALA A 2 -29.29 -13.66 0.55
CA ALA A 2 -28.96 -12.23 0.68
C ALA A 2 -29.09 -11.41 -0.64
N VAL A 3 -28.67 -11.98 -1.77
CA VAL A 3 -28.70 -11.31 -3.09
C VAL A 3 -30.14 -10.99 -3.54
N ARG A 4 -31.07 -11.92 -3.41
CA ARG A 4 -32.50 -11.74 -3.79
C ARG A 4 -33.21 -10.67 -2.96
N LYS A 5 -32.84 -10.55 -1.67
CA LYS A 5 -33.37 -9.52 -0.76
C LYS A 5 -32.82 -8.13 -1.09
N TYR A 6 -31.55 -8.05 -1.51
CA TYR A 6 -30.93 -6.82 -2.05
C TYR A 6 -31.51 -6.41 -3.41
N LEU A 7 -31.79 -7.37 -4.29
CA LEU A 7 -32.42 -7.12 -5.59
C LEU A 7 -33.82 -6.53 -5.44
N ASN A 8 -34.64 -7.08 -4.54
CA ASN A 8 -35.98 -6.55 -4.28
C ASN A 8 -35.94 -5.12 -3.71
N TYR A 9 -34.92 -4.79 -2.91
CA TYR A 9 -34.67 -3.42 -2.45
C TYR A 9 -34.27 -2.50 -3.60
N PHE A 10 -33.37 -2.96 -4.47
CA PHE A 10 -32.92 -2.23 -5.64
C PHE A 10 -34.05 -1.95 -6.63
N ILE A 11 -34.86 -2.95 -6.98
CA ILE A 11 -36.03 -2.79 -7.85
C ILE A 11 -37.07 -1.90 -7.17
N SER A 12 -37.32 -2.03 -5.86
CA SER A 12 -38.26 -1.17 -5.15
C SER A 12 -37.82 0.30 -5.09
N ASP A 13 -36.52 0.58 -4.97
CA ASP A 13 -36.00 1.95 -5.00
C ASP A 13 -36.04 2.54 -6.41
N LEU A 14 -35.78 1.72 -7.44
CA LEU A 14 -35.94 2.12 -8.85
C LEU A 14 -37.40 2.42 -9.21
N VAL A 15 -38.36 1.62 -8.71
CA VAL A 15 -39.81 1.84 -8.89
C VAL A 15 -40.26 3.17 -8.30
N LYS A 16 -39.74 3.54 -7.11
CA LYS A 16 -40.05 4.82 -6.46
C LYS A 16 -39.42 6.03 -7.15
N LEU A 17 -38.37 5.82 -7.95
CA LEU A 17 -37.63 6.87 -8.65
C LEU A 17 -38.11 7.08 -10.09
N ALA A 18 -38.63 6.03 -10.75
CA ALA A 18 -39.12 6.08 -12.12
C ALA A 18 -40.56 6.63 -12.26
N SER A 19 -41.28 6.80 -11.15
CA SER A 19 -42.66 7.32 -11.16
C SER A 19 -42.80 8.80 -11.55
N ASP A 20 -41.69 9.53 -11.71
CA ASP A 20 -41.72 11.01 -11.78
C ASP A 20 -41.37 11.64 -13.15
N ASN A 21 -40.89 10.90 -14.17
CA ASN A 21 -40.84 11.41 -15.55
C ASN A 21 -40.42 10.36 -16.59
N GLN A 22 -40.92 10.49 -17.82
CA GLN A 22 -40.70 9.53 -18.92
C GLN A 22 -39.22 9.41 -19.35
N SER A 23 -38.42 10.47 -19.19
CA SER A 23 -36.98 10.47 -19.48
C SER A 23 -36.17 9.59 -18.53
N ASP A 24 -36.58 9.50 -17.26
CA ASP A 24 -35.83 8.79 -16.22
C ASP A 24 -36.01 7.28 -16.35
N THR A 25 -37.21 6.86 -16.78
CA THR A 25 -37.53 5.47 -17.12
C THR A 25 -36.74 4.98 -18.33
N GLU A 26 -36.53 5.84 -19.33
CA GLU A 26 -35.73 5.53 -20.53
C GLU A 26 -34.23 5.36 -20.20
N ILE A 27 -33.67 6.21 -19.34
CA ILE A 27 -32.28 6.11 -18.86
C ILE A 27 -32.07 4.80 -18.10
N LEU A 28 -33.01 4.45 -17.22
CA LEU A 28 -32.96 3.21 -16.44
C LEU A 28 -33.09 1.96 -17.32
N HIS A 29 -33.95 2.00 -18.34
CA HIS A 29 -34.07 0.93 -19.33
C HIS A 29 -32.75 0.61 -20.03
N ALA A 30 -32.06 1.63 -20.54
CA ALA A 30 -30.79 1.46 -21.26
C ALA A 30 -29.67 0.91 -20.36
N ILE A 31 -29.62 1.34 -19.10
CA ILE A 31 -28.65 0.84 -18.11
C ILE A 31 -28.92 -0.64 -17.79
N LEU A 32 -30.19 -1.01 -17.61
CA LEU A 32 -30.59 -2.38 -17.29
C LEU A 32 -30.38 -3.34 -18.48
N GLU A 33 -30.61 -2.88 -19.70
CA GLU A 33 -30.43 -3.67 -20.92
C GLU A 33 -28.95 -4.01 -21.19
N GLU A 34 -28.03 -3.05 -21.02
CA GLU A 34 -26.58 -3.30 -21.14
C GLU A 34 -26.04 -4.21 -20.02
N LEU A 35 -26.62 -4.13 -18.80
CA LEU A 35 -26.29 -5.08 -17.72
C LEU A 35 -26.72 -6.51 -18.05
N SER A 36 -27.79 -6.69 -18.84
CA SER A 36 -28.31 -8.00 -19.25
C SER A 36 -27.45 -8.70 -20.32
N PHE A 37 -26.76 -7.95 -21.19
CA PHE A 37 -25.98 -8.52 -22.30
C PHE A 37 -24.67 -9.21 -21.87
N ARG A 38 -24.17 -8.98 -20.65
CA ARG A 38 -22.92 -9.58 -20.14
C ARG A 38 -23.14 -10.99 -19.54
N LYS A 39 -23.41 -11.98 -20.40
CA LYS A 39 -23.50 -13.42 -20.09
C LYS A 39 -22.21 -13.94 -19.43
N LYS A 40 -22.19 -14.18 -18.11
CA LYS A 40 -21.13 -15.01 -17.47
C LYS A 40 -21.38 -15.59 -16.07
N SER A 41 -22.57 -15.48 -15.45
CA SER A 41 -22.84 -16.23 -14.19
C SER A 41 -24.33 -16.57 -13.97
N LEU A 42 -24.59 -17.65 -13.22
CA LEU A 42 -25.95 -18.15 -12.91
C LEU A 42 -26.79 -17.13 -12.11
N ALA A 43 -26.16 -16.44 -11.14
CA ALA A 43 -26.78 -15.36 -10.36
C ALA A 43 -27.17 -14.13 -11.20
N ARG A 44 -26.64 -13.99 -12.43
CA ARG A 44 -27.04 -12.93 -13.36
C ARG A 44 -28.23 -13.31 -14.22
N ARG A 45 -28.51 -14.59 -14.43
CA ARG A 45 -29.65 -15.06 -15.21
C ARG A 45 -30.96 -14.81 -14.45
N GLU A 46 -30.98 -15.09 -13.15
CA GLU A 46 -32.09 -14.76 -12.24
C GLU A 46 -32.34 -13.24 -12.17
N LEU A 47 -31.27 -12.43 -12.16
CA LEU A 47 -31.33 -10.97 -12.25
C LEU A 47 -31.92 -10.50 -13.59
N THR A 48 -31.52 -11.12 -14.72
CA THR A 48 -32.09 -10.82 -16.04
C THR A 48 -33.58 -11.16 -16.10
N ASP A 49 -34.00 -12.30 -15.54
CA ASP A 49 -35.40 -12.75 -15.56
C ASP A 49 -36.30 -11.89 -14.64
N GLU A 50 -35.84 -11.50 -13.44
CA GLU A 50 -36.57 -10.57 -12.55
C GLU A 50 -36.66 -9.15 -13.15
N ILE A 51 -35.60 -8.66 -13.82
CA ILE A 51 -35.62 -7.38 -14.55
C ILE A 51 -36.55 -7.46 -15.76
N HIS A 52 -36.50 -8.54 -16.55
CA HIS A 52 -37.42 -8.70 -17.69
C HIS A 52 -38.88 -8.79 -17.26
N GLY A 53 -39.16 -9.49 -16.15
CA GLY A 53 -40.49 -9.53 -15.55
C GLY A 53 -40.98 -8.15 -15.09
N TYR A 54 -40.10 -7.32 -14.53
CA TYR A 54 -40.39 -5.94 -14.19
C TYR A 54 -40.72 -5.10 -15.45
N LEU A 55 -39.86 -5.15 -16.48
CA LEU A 55 -40.06 -4.40 -17.72
C LEU A 55 -41.38 -4.77 -18.43
N GLN A 56 -41.80 -6.04 -18.34
CA GLN A 56 -43.09 -6.49 -18.87
C GLN A 56 -44.31 -6.03 -18.04
N SER A 57 -44.13 -5.69 -16.76
CA SER A 57 -45.21 -5.33 -15.83
C SER A 57 -45.50 -3.81 -15.75
N THR A 58 -44.51 -2.96 -16.06
CA THR A 58 -44.60 -1.50 -15.89
C THR A 58 -44.86 -0.70 -17.16
N VAL A 59 -44.72 -1.32 -18.34
CA VAL A 59 -45.04 -0.72 -19.65
C VAL A 59 -46.12 -1.58 -20.30
N ALA A 60 -47.20 -0.95 -20.77
CA ALA A 60 -48.30 -1.64 -21.44
C ALA A 60 -47.77 -2.65 -22.48
N PRO A 61 -48.40 -3.84 -22.60
CA PRO A 61 -47.80 -4.96 -23.31
C PRO A 61 -47.57 -4.59 -24.77
N ARG A 62 -46.30 -4.45 -25.18
CA ARG A 62 -45.94 -4.52 -26.59
C ARG A 62 -46.32 -5.91 -27.06
N GLN A 63 -47.31 -5.98 -27.96
CA GLN A 63 -47.75 -7.20 -28.61
C GLN A 63 -46.53 -8.04 -29.02
N THR A 64 -46.57 -9.32 -28.65
CA THR A 64 -45.64 -10.34 -29.14
C THR A 64 -45.67 -10.36 -30.66
N VAL A 65 -44.73 -9.66 -31.29
CA VAL A 65 -44.47 -9.78 -32.72
C VAL A 65 -43.26 -10.68 -32.89
N SER A 66 -43.52 -11.85 -33.49
CA SER A 66 -42.51 -12.80 -33.95
C SER A 66 -41.39 -12.10 -34.70
N PHE A 67 -40.15 -12.55 -34.50
CA PHE A 67 -38.99 -12.22 -35.34
C PHE A 67 -39.32 -12.40 -36.83
N ARG A 68 -39.72 -11.31 -37.49
CA ARG A 68 -39.60 -11.15 -38.93
C ARG A 68 -38.79 -9.89 -39.16
N GLN A 69 -37.67 -10.06 -39.86
CA GLN A 69 -36.89 -8.97 -40.44
C GLN A 69 -37.85 -8.06 -41.22
N SER A 70 -38.18 -6.89 -40.69
CA SER A 70 -38.85 -5.83 -41.44
C SER A 70 -37.94 -4.61 -41.48
N SER A 71 -37.32 -4.47 -42.64
CA SER A 71 -36.66 -3.29 -43.17
C SER A 71 -37.56 -2.05 -43.09
N LEU A 72 -37.15 -1.06 -42.30
CA LEU A 72 -37.31 0.39 -42.48
C LEU A 72 -37.20 1.04 -41.10
N ALA A 73 -35.98 1.02 -40.54
CA ALA A 73 -35.64 1.99 -39.51
C ALA A 73 -35.52 3.35 -40.21
N GLU A 74 -36.43 4.29 -39.91
CA GLU A 74 -36.18 5.70 -40.22
C GLU A 74 -34.80 6.05 -39.66
N LYS A 75 -33.85 6.36 -40.55
CA LYS A 75 -32.50 6.75 -40.15
C LYS A 75 -32.62 8.05 -39.37
N LEU A 76 -32.56 7.96 -38.05
CA LEU A 76 -32.31 9.09 -37.17
C LEU A 76 -31.07 9.84 -37.70
N PRO A 77 -31.09 11.18 -37.76
CA PRO A 77 -29.95 11.95 -38.24
C PRO A 77 -28.72 11.59 -37.40
N LYS A 78 -27.59 11.34 -38.08
CA LYS A 78 -26.32 11.00 -37.41
C LYS A 78 -25.99 12.09 -36.39
N LEU A 79 -25.76 11.69 -35.14
CA LEU A 79 -25.19 12.58 -34.13
C LEU A 79 -23.76 12.92 -34.58
N GLU A 80 -23.55 14.13 -35.09
CA GLU A 80 -22.21 14.63 -35.39
C GLU A 80 -21.60 15.18 -34.10
N VAL A 81 -20.90 14.30 -33.39
CA VAL A 81 -20.25 14.60 -32.12
C VAL A 81 -18.82 15.08 -32.39
N ASN A 82 -18.47 16.29 -31.93
CA ASN A 82 -17.15 16.86 -32.13
C ASN A 82 -16.10 16.19 -31.22
N GLN A 83 -14.81 16.52 -31.41
CA GLN A 83 -13.74 15.83 -30.66
C GLN A 83 -13.81 16.07 -29.15
N ALA A 84 -14.21 17.26 -28.70
CA ALA A 84 -14.34 17.59 -27.28
C ALA A 84 -15.52 16.82 -26.63
N GLU A 85 -16.62 16.65 -27.34
CA GLU A 85 -17.79 15.87 -26.89
C GLU A 85 -17.50 14.36 -26.87
N LYS A 86 -16.69 13.86 -27.81
CA LYS A 86 -16.18 12.47 -27.76
C LYS A 86 -15.33 12.25 -26.53
N ASP A 87 -14.49 13.21 -26.16
CA ASP A 87 -13.64 13.11 -24.97
C ASP A 87 -14.50 13.08 -23.68
N ILE A 88 -15.61 13.81 -23.61
CA ILE A 88 -16.60 13.76 -22.50
C ILE A 88 -17.28 12.38 -22.39
N LEU A 89 -17.52 11.73 -23.53
CA LEU A 89 -18.11 10.39 -23.63
C LEU A 89 -17.05 9.27 -23.55
N THR A 90 -15.81 9.59 -23.21
CA THR A 90 -14.75 8.61 -22.94
C THR A 90 -14.54 8.38 -21.44
N GLY A 91 -14.18 7.15 -21.07
CA GLY A 91 -13.89 6.77 -19.69
C GLY A 91 -15.05 6.12 -18.91
N LYS A 92 -14.79 5.93 -17.62
CA LYS A 92 -15.75 5.37 -16.65
C LYS A 92 -16.67 6.46 -16.13
N PHE A 93 -17.88 6.08 -15.75
CA PHE A 93 -18.80 6.98 -15.04
C PHE A 93 -18.16 7.49 -13.75
N ASN A 94 -18.14 8.82 -13.57
CA ASN A 94 -17.82 9.41 -12.27
C ASN A 94 -19.12 9.64 -11.49
N THR A 95 -19.13 9.24 -10.22
CA THR A 95 -20.27 9.43 -9.33
C THR A 95 -20.72 10.89 -9.22
N SER A 96 -19.81 11.85 -9.41
CA SER A 96 -20.10 13.29 -9.40
C SER A 96 -20.99 13.75 -10.57
N GLU A 97 -21.02 12.99 -11.66
CA GLU A 97 -21.78 13.31 -12.89
C GLU A 97 -23.20 12.75 -12.85
N ILE A 98 -23.50 11.88 -11.89
CA ILE A 98 -24.83 11.33 -11.67
C ILE A 98 -25.64 12.37 -10.90
N PRO A 99 -26.86 12.75 -11.36
CA PRO A 99 -27.75 13.63 -10.61
C PRO A 99 -27.90 13.11 -9.18
N ASN A 100 -27.84 14.02 -8.21
CA ASN A 100 -27.85 13.67 -6.78
C ASN A 100 -29.01 12.73 -6.41
N ARG A 101 -30.16 12.84 -7.11
CA ARG A 101 -31.35 12.00 -6.92
C ARG A 101 -31.15 10.51 -7.25
N TYR A 102 -30.23 10.14 -8.14
CA TYR A 102 -29.95 8.74 -8.53
C TYR A 102 -28.67 8.17 -7.92
N ARG A 103 -27.82 9.03 -7.33
CA ARG A 103 -26.49 8.67 -6.85
C ARG A 103 -26.52 7.54 -5.81
N ARG A 104 -27.52 7.53 -4.93
CA ARG A 104 -27.68 6.50 -3.87
C ARG A 104 -28.11 5.13 -4.41
N ALA A 105 -29.03 5.08 -5.37
CA ALA A 105 -29.48 3.82 -5.98
C ALA A 105 -28.38 3.20 -6.86
N VAL A 106 -27.62 4.04 -7.58
CA VAL A 106 -26.53 3.61 -8.46
C VAL A 106 -25.29 3.13 -7.69
N LEU A 107 -24.88 3.84 -6.63
CA LEU A 107 -23.71 3.49 -5.81
C LEU A 107 -23.81 2.12 -5.14
N ASN A 108 -25.03 1.67 -4.85
CA ASN A 108 -25.28 0.37 -4.22
C ASN A 108 -25.16 -0.81 -5.20
N THR A 109 -25.00 -0.57 -6.50
CA THR A 109 -24.71 -1.62 -7.47
C THR A 109 -23.21 -1.71 -7.75
N THR A 110 -22.60 -2.80 -7.28
CA THR A 110 -21.17 -3.14 -7.38
C THR A 110 -20.63 -3.35 -8.80
N HIS A 111 -21.37 -2.94 -9.83
CA HIS A 111 -21.04 -3.19 -11.23
C HIS A 111 -21.04 -1.92 -12.11
N MET A 112 -21.62 -0.80 -11.68
CA MET A 112 -21.66 0.43 -12.51
C MET A 112 -20.30 1.13 -12.68
N HIS A 113 -19.35 0.94 -11.76
CA HIS A 113 -17.96 1.43 -11.89
C HIS A 113 -17.17 0.73 -13.02
N ASN A 114 -17.77 -0.23 -13.72
CA ASN A 114 -17.23 -0.90 -14.91
C ASN A 114 -18.02 -0.60 -16.20
N PHE A 115 -19.03 0.26 -16.13
CA PHE A 115 -19.75 0.78 -17.29
C PHE A 115 -18.93 1.91 -17.92
N ARG A 116 -18.69 1.84 -19.24
CA ARG A 116 -17.92 2.85 -19.99
C ARG A 116 -18.86 3.65 -20.88
N LYS A 117 -18.77 4.98 -20.81
CA LYS A 117 -19.61 5.90 -21.60
C LYS A 117 -19.45 5.68 -23.11
N GLU A 118 -18.25 5.25 -23.52
CA GLU A 118 -17.86 4.92 -24.91
C GLU A 118 -18.76 3.85 -25.55
N ASN A 119 -19.31 2.94 -24.73
CA ASN A 119 -20.21 1.91 -25.21
C ASN A 119 -21.57 2.46 -25.66
N LEU A 120 -22.05 3.56 -25.05
CA LEU A 120 -23.32 4.19 -25.46
C LEU A 120 -23.20 4.78 -26.87
N LEU A 121 -22.08 5.44 -27.15
CA LEU A 121 -21.81 6.00 -28.47
C LEU A 121 -21.65 4.89 -29.52
N ARG A 122 -20.95 3.80 -29.17
CA ARG A 122 -20.79 2.63 -30.02
C ARG A 122 -22.13 1.94 -30.32
N MET A 123 -22.97 1.73 -29.31
CA MET A 123 -24.30 1.13 -29.46
C MET A 123 -25.24 1.98 -30.33
N TYR A 124 -25.13 3.31 -30.24
CA TYR A 124 -25.85 4.24 -31.10
C TYR A 124 -25.37 4.21 -32.55
N LEU A 125 -24.04 4.19 -32.77
CA LEU A 125 -23.43 4.17 -34.11
C LEU A 125 -23.58 2.82 -34.83
N ASP A 126 -23.56 1.71 -34.09
CA ASP A 126 -23.71 0.34 -34.63
C ASP A 126 -25.18 0.00 -34.99
N GLY A 127 -26.13 0.91 -34.73
CA GLY A 127 -27.55 0.75 -35.09
C GLY A 127 -28.26 -0.40 -34.36
N THR A 128 -27.65 -0.91 -33.29
CA THR A 128 -28.06 -2.14 -32.58
C THR A 128 -29.41 -2.04 -31.86
N CYS A 129 -29.95 -0.84 -31.67
CA CYS A 129 -31.18 -0.59 -30.92
C CYS A 129 -32.26 0.00 -31.83
N GLY A 130 -32.84 -0.81 -32.72
CA GLY A 130 -33.82 -0.39 -33.73
C GLY A 130 -35.15 0.19 -33.22
N ILE A 131 -35.33 0.32 -31.90
CA ILE A 131 -36.50 0.95 -31.26
C ILE A 131 -36.06 1.92 -30.13
N ASP A 132 -34.90 1.68 -29.52
CA ASP A 132 -34.41 2.43 -28.33
C ASP A 132 -33.30 3.46 -28.64
N ALA A 133 -32.98 3.69 -29.92
CA ALA A 133 -32.01 4.69 -30.35
C ALA A 133 -32.33 6.13 -29.90
N SER A 134 -33.62 6.46 -29.74
CA SER A 134 -34.08 7.76 -29.21
C SER A 134 -33.75 7.92 -27.72
N ALA A 135 -33.93 6.87 -26.92
CA ALA A 135 -33.60 6.86 -25.50
C ALA A 135 -32.09 6.98 -25.28
N ILE A 136 -31.30 6.21 -26.04
CA ILE A 136 -29.83 6.29 -26.00
C ILE A 136 -29.34 7.68 -26.41
N ARG A 137 -29.98 8.32 -27.40
CA ARG A 137 -29.66 9.70 -27.79
C ARG A 137 -29.90 10.70 -26.65
N LYS A 138 -31.04 10.64 -25.96
CA LYS A 138 -31.31 11.51 -24.81
C LYS A 138 -30.32 11.32 -23.67
N VAL A 139 -29.88 10.08 -23.44
CA VAL A 139 -28.84 9.76 -22.45
C VAL A 139 -27.50 10.39 -22.85
N ILE A 140 -27.12 10.29 -24.12
CA ILE A 140 -25.90 10.93 -24.65
C ILE A 140 -25.99 12.46 -24.53
N GLU A 141 -27.11 13.06 -24.93
CA GLU A 141 -27.34 14.51 -24.84
C GLU A 141 -27.33 15.00 -23.38
N PHE A 142 -27.87 14.21 -22.45
CA PHE A 142 -27.76 14.49 -21.01
C PHE A 142 -26.30 14.55 -20.53
N PHE A 143 -25.45 13.62 -20.96
CA PHE A 143 -24.03 13.63 -20.58
C PHE A 143 -23.23 14.76 -21.25
N LEU A 144 -23.65 15.18 -22.44
CA LEU A 144 -23.00 16.27 -23.16
C LEU A 144 -23.41 17.66 -22.64
N HIS A 145 -24.65 17.82 -22.18
CA HIS A 145 -25.23 19.15 -21.95
C HIS A 145 -25.76 19.39 -20.53
N GLY A 146 -25.86 18.35 -19.69
CA GLY A 146 -26.53 18.43 -18.38
C GLY A 146 -28.03 18.68 -18.50
N ASP A 147 -28.74 18.75 -17.37
CA ASP A 147 -30.20 18.96 -17.32
C ASP A 147 -30.63 20.33 -17.88
N ILE A 148 -30.71 20.45 -19.21
CA ILE A 148 -31.44 21.51 -19.91
C ILE A 148 -32.66 20.85 -20.54
N VAL A 149 -33.78 20.88 -19.80
CA VAL A 149 -35.08 20.43 -20.28
C VAL A 149 -35.54 21.36 -21.40
N VAL A 150 -35.68 20.79 -22.60
CA VAL A 150 -36.52 21.35 -23.66
C VAL A 150 -37.98 21.27 -23.19
N GLN A 151 -38.52 22.38 -22.68
CA GLN A 151 -39.96 22.59 -22.68
C GLN A 151 -40.36 23.00 -24.10
N SER A 152 -40.93 22.06 -24.86
CA SER A 152 -41.66 22.40 -26.07
C SER A 152 -43.12 22.66 -25.73
N SER A 153 -43.58 23.90 -25.88
CA SER A 153 -45.00 24.14 -26.18
C SER A 153 -45.23 25.43 -26.95
N GLN A 154 -45.81 25.24 -28.14
CA GLN A 154 -46.83 26.07 -28.80
C GLN A 154 -46.42 27.23 -29.73
N THR A 155 -46.61 26.94 -31.03
CA THR A 155 -47.27 27.75 -32.07
C THR A 155 -46.82 29.20 -32.36
N ALA A 156 -46.25 29.35 -33.56
CA ALA A 156 -46.54 30.39 -34.57
C ALA A 156 -46.47 31.88 -34.17
N GLU A 157 -45.49 32.62 -34.68
CA GLU A 157 -45.68 33.51 -35.85
C GLU A 157 -44.42 34.32 -36.18
N LYS A 158 -44.44 34.80 -37.42
CA LYS A 158 -43.47 35.60 -38.17
C LYS A 158 -43.01 36.91 -37.48
N LYS A 159 -41.88 37.40 -38.02
CA LYS A 159 -41.48 38.80 -38.28
C LYS A 159 -40.75 39.60 -37.19
N MET A 160 -39.49 39.91 -37.54
CA MET A 160 -39.00 41.25 -37.84
C MET A 160 -38.82 42.26 -36.68
N THR A 161 -37.57 42.77 -36.62
CA THR A 161 -37.15 44.16 -36.28
C THR A 161 -37.13 44.65 -34.83
N THR A 162 -36.02 45.36 -34.54
CA THR A 162 -35.82 46.50 -33.61
C THR A 162 -35.95 46.22 -32.10
N ALA A 163 -34.87 46.10 -31.35
CA ALA A 163 -34.00 47.17 -30.81
C ALA A 163 -34.70 48.11 -29.83
N PHE A 164 -34.33 48.07 -28.54
CA PHE A 164 -34.21 49.22 -27.59
C PHE A 164 -33.38 48.73 -26.37
N ILE A 165 -32.08 49.10 -26.26
CA ILE A 165 -31.51 50.17 -25.40
C ILE A 165 -31.58 49.83 -23.90
N ASN A 166 -30.59 50.04 -23.03
CA ASN A 166 -29.16 50.36 -23.03
C ASN A 166 -28.79 50.55 -21.53
N THR A 167 -27.49 50.75 -21.26
CA THR A 167 -26.84 51.22 -19.99
C THR A 167 -26.48 50.13 -18.97
N HIS A 168 -25.24 50.00 -18.48
CA HIS A 168 -24.01 50.78 -18.66
C HIS A 168 -22.75 49.92 -18.34
N LYS A 169 -21.79 49.96 -19.28
CA LYS A 169 -20.32 50.09 -19.13
C LYS A 169 -19.57 49.28 -18.05
N LEU A 170 -18.61 48.46 -18.50
CA LEU A 170 -17.19 48.84 -18.50
C LEU A 170 -16.31 47.88 -19.35
N ASN A 171 -16.02 48.36 -20.56
CA ASN A 171 -14.80 48.30 -21.38
C ASN A 171 -14.05 46.97 -21.64
N ASP A 172 -14.14 46.60 -22.92
CA ASP A 172 -13.25 45.75 -23.72
C ASP A 172 -11.81 46.24 -23.81
N VAL A 173 -10.87 45.30 -24.01
CA VAL A 173 -9.95 45.35 -25.17
C VAL A 173 -9.83 43.94 -25.76
N ALA A 174 -9.90 43.90 -27.09
CA ALA A 174 -10.15 42.79 -28.00
C ALA A 174 -9.06 41.71 -28.09
N PHE A 175 -9.50 40.47 -28.33
CA PHE A 175 -8.73 39.43 -29.00
C PHE A 175 -8.86 39.62 -30.52
N SER A 176 -7.73 39.75 -31.21
CA SER A 176 -7.61 39.49 -32.65
C SER A 176 -6.92 38.15 -32.84
N ASP A 177 -7.52 37.32 -33.69
CA ASP A 177 -7.00 36.04 -34.17
C ASP A 177 -5.62 36.21 -34.83
N ASP A 178 -4.69 35.29 -34.52
CA ASP A 178 -4.09 34.47 -35.57
C ASP A 178 -3.33 33.27 -35.01
N VAL A 179 -3.46 32.17 -35.75
CA VAL A 179 -3.11 30.80 -35.41
C VAL A 179 -1.62 30.54 -35.56
N SER A 180 -0.98 30.01 -34.52
CA SER A 180 0.13 29.06 -34.68
C SER A 180 0.33 28.19 -33.43
N ASN A 181 0.19 26.88 -33.62
CA ASN A 181 0.66 25.75 -32.80
C ASN A 181 1.55 26.07 -31.58
N ILE A 182 1.02 25.82 -30.37
CA ILE A 182 1.79 25.61 -29.13
C ILE A 182 1.02 24.51 -28.37
N GLY A 183 1.49 23.27 -28.28
CA GLY A 183 2.59 22.89 -27.39
C GLY A 183 2.04 22.74 -25.98
N VAL A 184 1.87 21.50 -25.50
CA VAL A 184 1.45 21.18 -24.13
C VAL A 184 2.46 21.79 -23.15
N GLY A 185 2.18 23.01 -22.71
CA GLY A 185 3.03 23.83 -21.86
C GLY A 185 2.55 23.81 -20.42
N LYS A 186 3.44 23.28 -19.57
CA LYS A 186 3.49 23.32 -18.11
C LYS A 186 2.76 24.51 -17.46
N ILE A 187 1.87 24.21 -16.52
CA ILE A 187 1.44 25.17 -15.49
C ILE A 187 2.53 25.19 -14.41
N ASN A 188 3.56 26.03 -14.58
CA ASN A 188 4.48 26.40 -13.51
C ASN A 188 4.08 27.78 -12.98
N LYS A 189 3.33 27.81 -11.88
CA LYS A 189 3.34 28.94 -10.95
C LYS A 189 4.19 28.49 -9.76
N ILE A 190 5.43 28.96 -9.71
CA ILE A 190 6.35 28.72 -8.59
C ILE A 190 5.70 29.37 -7.36
N GLU A 191 5.05 28.56 -6.53
CA GLU A 191 4.73 28.95 -5.16
C GLU A 191 6.07 28.99 -4.41
N ASN A 192 6.49 30.17 -3.99
CA ASN A 192 7.81 30.41 -3.39
C ASN A 192 8.03 29.52 -2.15
N GLU A 193 8.93 28.54 -2.24
CA GLU A 193 9.50 27.86 -1.07
C GLU A 193 10.20 28.92 -0.20
N ILE A 194 9.84 29.02 1.08
CA ILE A 194 10.52 29.92 2.00
C ILE A 194 11.74 29.17 2.55
N VAL A 195 12.93 29.68 2.23
CA VAL A 195 14.15 29.31 2.95
C VAL A 195 14.02 29.90 4.35
N ALA A 196 13.62 29.07 5.31
CA ALA A 196 13.28 29.52 6.65
C ALA A 196 14.21 28.92 7.69
N ASN A 197 14.43 29.65 8.78
CA ASN A 197 15.14 29.12 9.91
C ASN A 197 14.27 28.07 10.62
N LYS A 198 14.90 27.12 11.32
CA LYS A 198 14.20 26.07 12.09
C LYS A 198 13.12 26.65 13.02
N SER A 199 13.36 27.83 13.59
CA SER A 199 12.43 28.58 14.43
C SER A 199 11.09 28.87 13.75
N ASP A 200 11.12 29.26 12.48
CA ASP A 200 9.93 29.71 11.75
C ASP A 200 8.98 28.52 11.50
N PHE A 201 9.57 27.34 11.24
CA PHE A 201 8.83 26.08 11.18
C PHE A 201 8.23 25.70 12.54
N TYR A 202 8.99 25.85 13.64
CA TYR A 202 8.51 25.49 14.98
C TYR A 202 7.39 26.41 15.48
N GLN A 203 7.34 27.65 14.99
CA GLN A 203 6.36 28.66 15.38
C GLN A 203 5.23 28.83 14.35
N ALA A 204 5.21 28.02 13.29
CA ALA A 204 4.17 28.07 12.27
C ALA A 204 2.79 27.90 12.91
N ALA A 205 1.86 28.80 12.56
CA ALA A 205 0.54 28.86 13.15
C ALA A 205 -0.24 27.53 13.00
N LEU A 206 -1.02 27.17 14.02
CA LEU A 206 -1.65 25.85 14.14
C LEU A 206 -2.81 25.62 13.17
N ASP A 207 -3.30 26.68 12.53
CA ASP A 207 -4.32 26.67 11.47
C ASP A 207 -3.70 26.61 10.06
N LYS A 208 -2.36 26.56 9.96
CA LYS A 208 -1.64 26.49 8.68
C LYS A 208 -1.20 25.08 8.37
N CYS A 209 -1.52 24.64 7.16
CA CYS A 209 -0.95 23.43 6.58
C CYS A 209 0.50 23.70 6.20
N VAL A 210 1.38 22.72 6.41
CA VAL A 210 2.82 22.90 6.22
C VAL A 210 3.40 21.77 5.40
N ILE A 211 4.31 22.11 4.48
CA ILE A 211 5.23 21.14 3.88
C ILE A 211 6.65 21.53 4.29
N LEU A 212 7.34 20.63 4.98
CA LEU A 212 8.75 20.76 5.32
C LEU A 212 9.58 19.79 4.47
N SER A 213 10.37 20.34 3.56
CA SER A 213 11.44 19.64 2.86
C SER A 213 12.68 19.58 3.75
N ALA A 214 13.03 18.39 4.23
CA ALA A 214 14.12 18.14 5.15
C ALA A 214 15.07 17.07 4.58
N PRO A 215 16.12 17.48 3.85
CA PRO A 215 17.16 16.60 3.34
C PRO A 215 17.82 15.72 4.43
N PRO A 216 18.58 14.68 4.05
CA PRO A 216 19.15 13.75 5.01
C PRO A 216 20.13 14.46 5.94
N GLY A 217 19.98 14.20 7.24
CA GLY A 217 20.82 14.80 8.27
C GLY A 217 20.42 16.20 8.74
N CYS A 218 19.33 16.79 8.21
CA CYS A 218 18.87 18.12 8.65
C CYS A 218 18.12 18.15 9.99
N GLY A 219 17.94 16.99 10.64
CA GLY A 219 17.22 16.89 11.90
C GLY A 219 15.69 16.92 11.74
N LYS A 220 15.16 16.21 10.74
CA LYS A 220 13.70 16.07 10.52
C LYS A 220 12.96 15.60 11.78
N THR A 221 13.38 14.49 12.37
CA THR A 221 12.78 13.93 13.59
C THR A 221 12.87 14.91 14.77
N TYR A 222 14.01 15.59 14.92
CA TYR A 222 14.18 16.66 15.92
C TYR A 222 13.18 17.79 15.68
N SER A 223 13.01 18.20 14.41
CA SER A 223 12.08 19.27 14.03
C SER A 223 10.62 18.90 14.28
N ILE A 224 10.23 17.63 14.08
CA ILE A 224 8.90 17.13 14.47
C ILE A 224 8.69 17.31 15.97
N VAL A 225 9.66 16.86 16.78
CA VAL A 225 9.59 16.90 18.25
C VAL A 225 9.50 18.34 18.76
N GLU A 226 10.37 19.24 18.30
CA GLU A 226 10.33 20.66 18.72
C GLU A 226 9.04 21.36 18.29
N ARG A 227 8.55 21.07 17.07
CA ARG A 227 7.27 21.63 16.63
C ARG A 227 6.10 21.10 17.45
N LEU A 228 6.10 19.82 17.81
CA LEU A 228 5.07 19.24 18.68
C LEU A 228 5.14 19.83 20.11
N ALA A 229 6.33 20.05 20.65
CA ALA A 229 6.52 20.72 21.94
C ALA A 229 5.89 22.12 21.93
N ASN A 230 6.26 22.96 20.96
CA ASN A 230 5.66 24.29 20.80
C ASN A 230 4.15 24.24 20.57
N HIS A 231 3.68 23.30 19.75
CA HIS A 231 2.26 23.12 19.48
C HIS A 231 1.49 22.84 20.77
N VAL A 232 1.96 21.87 21.57
CA VAL A 232 1.33 21.51 22.84
C VAL A 232 1.29 22.70 23.81
N MET A 233 2.34 23.52 23.85
CA MET A 233 2.37 24.74 24.68
C MET A 233 1.35 25.80 24.25
N CYS A 234 0.97 25.82 22.98
CA CYS A 234 -0.02 26.74 22.42
C CYS A 234 -1.47 26.23 22.58
N LEU A 235 -1.68 25.02 23.12
CA LEU A 235 -3.02 24.49 23.33
C LEU A 235 -3.69 25.17 24.52
N LYS A 236 -5.02 25.33 24.42
CA LYS A 236 -5.82 25.89 25.52
C LYS A 236 -5.91 24.93 26.70
N GLU A 237 -6.08 23.64 26.41
CA GLU A 237 -6.24 22.58 27.40
C GLU A 237 -5.20 21.48 27.18
N PRO A 238 -4.53 20.99 28.24
CA PRO A 238 -3.59 19.85 28.17
C PRO A 238 -4.13 18.64 27.39
N TYR A 239 -5.42 18.32 27.57
CA TYR A 239 -6.07 17.17 26.95
C TYR A 239 -6.25 17.32 25.42
N ASP A 240 -6.17 18.53 24.88
CA ASP A 240 -6.25 18.77 23.44
C ASP A 240 -5.07 18.16 22.69
N ALA A 241 -3.98 17.81 23.38
CA ALA A 241 -2.86 17.07 22.79
C ALA A 241 -3.30 15.73 22.20
N LYS A 242 -4.38 15.11 22.71
CA LYS A 242 -4.98 13.90 22.10
C LYS A 242 -5.50 14.16 20.69
N LYS A 243 -5.90 15.39 20.36
CA LYS A 243 -6.38 15.77 19.02
C LYS A 243 -5.25 15.82 17.98
N ILE A 244 -3.98 15.69 18.40
CA ILE A 244 -2.80 15.61 17.55
C ILE A 244 -2.52 14.15 17.19
N LEU A 245 -2.35 13.90 15.89
CA LEU A 245 -2.01 12.60 15.32
C LEU A 245 -0.72 12.71 14.51
N VAL A 246 0.27 11.87 14.82
CA VAL A 246 1.53 11.75 14.09
C VAL A 246 1.56 10.39 13.40
N LEU A 247 1.74 10.40 12.08
CA LEU A 247 1.76 9.23 11.22
C LEU A 247 3.14 9.01 10.63
N SER A 248 3.61 7.76 10.67
CA SER A 248 4.84 7.32 10.02
C SER A 248 4.62 5.96 9.34
N PHE A 249 5.57 5.52 8.52
CA PHE A 249 5.46 4.25 7.79
C PHE A 249 5.93 3.05 8.60
N THR A 250 6.91 3.23 9.49
CA THR A 250 7.56 2.09 10.17
C THR A 250 7.35 2.12 11.68
N ARG A 251 7.25 0.92 12.29
CA ARG A 251 7.18 0.79 13.75
C ARG A 251 8.44 1.33 14.43
N ASN A 252 9.60 1.23 13.78
CA ASN A 252 10.86 1.75 14.31
C ASN A 252 10.84 3.28 14.38
N ALA A 253 10.37 3.96 13.34
CA ALA A 253 10.21 5.42 13.36
C ALA A 253 9.22 5.88 14.43
N VAL A 254 8.11 5.16 14.62
CA VAL A 254 7.15 5.43 15.71
C VAL A 254 7.80 5.27 17.09
N LYS A 255 8.53 4.17 17.33
CA LYS A 255 9.25 3.93 18.59
C LYS A 255 10.27 5.03 18.87
N GLU A 256 11.07 5.38 17.88
CA GLU A 256 12.08 6.44 18.00
C GLU A 256 11.44 7.81 18.29
N LEU A 257 10.37 8.18 17.58
CA LEU A 257 9.63 9.42 17.83
C LEU A 257 9.07 9.47 19.25
N ARG A 258 8.45 8.38 19.72
CA ARG A 258 7.92 8.30 21.10
C ARG A 258 9.03 8.46 22.14
N LEU A 259 10.15 7.74 22.00
CA LEU A 259 11.30 7.88 22.89
C LEU A 259 11.85 9.30 22.95
N ARG A 260 11.89 10.01 21.81
CA ARG A 260 12.33 11.42 21.77
C ARG A 260 11.31 12.36 22.42
N LEU A 261 10.01 12.12 22.22
CA LEU A 261 8.95 12.88 22.88
C LEU A 261 8.97 12.68 24.40
N GLU A 262 9.14 11.45 24.88
CA GLU A 262 9.27 11.12 26.31
C GLU A 262 10.48 11.84 26.94
N LYS A 263 11.65 11.78 26.28
CA LYS A 263 12.86 12.50 26.74
C LYS A 263 12.64 14.01 26.79
N ARG A 264 11.96 14.58 25.77
CA ARG A 264 11.65 16.01 25.71
C ARG A 264 10.64 16.42 26.79
N ASN A 265 9.68 15.56 27.09
CA ASN A 265 8.69 15.79 28.14
C ASN A 265 9.35 15.84 29.53
N GLN A 266 10.30 14.93 29.80
CA GLN A 266 11.06 14.89 31.06
C GLN A 266 11.93 16.13 31.29
N SER A 267 12.51 16.71 30.23
CA SER A 267 13.43 17.85 30.37
C SER A 267 12.71 19.15 30.72
N ASP A 268 11.50 19.36 30.17
CA ASP A 268 10.84 20.67 30.19
C ASP A 268 9.49 20.68 30.94
N LEU A 269 9.09 19.56 31.58
CA LEU A 269 7.81 19.41 32.28
C LEU A 269 6.58 19.78 31.41
N ILE A 270 6.66 19.53 30.10
CA ILE A 270 5.57 19.79 29.14
C ILE A 270 4.56 18.63 29.24
N GLY A 271 3.79 18.60 30.33
CA GLY A 271 2.97 17.46 30.80
C GLY A 271 1.82 16.99 29.89
N SER A 272 1.89 17.22 28.58
CA SER A 272 0.88 16.79 27.61
C SER A 272 1.47 16.16 26.33
N LEU A 273 2.80 16.13 26.16
CA LEU A 273 3.42 15.46 25.00
C LEU A 273 3.12 13.96 24.95
N ASP A 274 3.00 13.30 26.11
CA ASP A 274 2.66 11.87 26.21
C ASP A 274 1.24 11.56 25.70
N LEU A 275 0.38 12.59 25.60
CA LEU A 275 -0.99 12.43 25.10
C LEU A 275 -1.07 12.48 23.57
N VAL A 276 0.01 12.87 22.88
CA VAL A 276 0.07 12.91 21.41
C VAL A 276 0.03 11.49 20.84
N ARG A 277 -0.88 11.24 19.89
CA ARG A 277 -1.00 9.93 19.27
C ARG A 277 0.02 9.76 18.16
N VAL A 278 1.04 8.92 18.38
CA VAL A 278 2.02 8.54 17.34
C VAL A 278 1.75 7.12 16.88
N MET A 279 1.47 6.92 15.59
CA MET A 279 1.06 5.62 15.04
C MET A 279 1.64 5.40 13.64
N THR A 280 1.68 4.14 13.20
CA THR A 280 1.84 3.89 11.77
C THR A 280 0.50 4.02 11.05
N PHE A 281 0.52 4.23 9.73
CA PHE A 281 -0.71 4.21 8.91
C PHE A 281 -1.52 2.93 9.13
N ASP A 282 -0.84 1.77 9.12
CA ASP A 282 -1.48 0.46 9.28
C ASP A 282 -2.04 0.27 10.69
N ALA A 283 -1.35 0.76 11.73
CA ALA A 283 -1.85 0.71 13.10
C ALA A 283 -3.09 1.59 13.28
N LEU A 284 -3.13 2.76 12.63
CA LEU A 284 -4.31 3.61 12.64
C LEU A 284 -5.49 2.92 11.95
N ALA A 285 -5.30 2.38 10.74
CA ALA A 285 -6.37 1.68 10.03
C ALA A 285 -6.89 0.48 10.82
N TYR A 286 -6.00 -0.33 11.38
CA TYR A 286 -6.35 -1.46 12.24
C TYR A 286 -7.15 -1.02 13.48
N SER A 287 -6.78 0.10 14.10
CA SER A 287 -7.52 0.67 15.25
C SER A 287 -8.90 1.20 14.87
N ILE A 288 -9.06 1.78 13.67
CA ILE A 288 -10.35 2.27 13.17
C ILE A 288 -11.30 1.09 12.94
N LEU A 289 -10.79 0.03 12.32
CA LEU A 289 -11.56 -1.18 11.99
C LEU A 289 -11.99 -1.95 13.23
N GLN A 290 -11.11 -2.16 14.21
CA GLN A 290 -11.49 -2.79 15.48
C GLN A 290 -12.60 -2.06 16.24
N ALA A 291 -12.70 -0.73 16.10
CA ALA A 291 -13.73 0.05 16.79
C ALA A 291 -15.11 -0.08 16.11
N ILE A 292 -15.19 -0.76 14.96
CA ILE A 292 -16.42 -0.98 14.20
C ILE A 292 -16.62 -2.49 14.09
N ASP A 293 -17.47 -3.05 14.96
CA ASP A 293 -17.70 -4.50 15.12
C ASP A 293 -18.03 -5.25 13.82
N SER A 294 -18.50 -4.56 12.76
CA SER A 294 -18.81 -5.16 11.46
C SER A 294 -17.61 -5.37 10.54
N ASP A 295 -16.49 -4.71 10.77
CA ASP A 295 -15.37 -4.60 9.83
C ASP A 295 -14.06 -5.01 10.50
N LEU A 296 -13.94 -6.28 10.87
CA LEU A 296 -12.71 -6.82 11.46
C LEU A 296 -11.51 -6.62 10.53
N PRO A 297 -10.34 -6.21 11.06
CA PRO A 297 -9.14 -6.09 10.25
C PRO A 297 -8.72 -7.43 9.62
N SER A 298 -8.26 -7.38 8.37
CA SER A 298 -7.66 -8.51 7.68
C SER A 298 -6.14 -8.51 7.77
N ASP A 299 -5.48 -9.58 7.32
CA ASP A 299 -4.00 -9.60 7.19
C ASP A 299 -3.47 -8.84 5.97
N ASP A 300 -4.36 -8.26 5.14
CA ASP A 300 -3.98 -7.37 4.04
C ASP A 300 -4.01 -5.92 4.52
N PHE A 301 -2.82 -5.37 4.77
CA PHE A 301 -2.64 -3.99 5.18
C PHE A 301 -3.25 -2.97 4.21
N ASP A 302 -3.09 -3.18 2.89
CA ASP A 302 -3.65 -2.25 1.89
C ASP A 302 -5.19 -2.32 1.89
N ALA A 303 -5.77 -3.51 2.07
CA ALA A 303 -7.22 -3.67 2.19
C ALA A 303 -7.75 -2.94 3.43
N ASN A 304 -7.06 -3.07 4.57
CA ASN A 304 -7.43 -2.39 5.81
C ASN A 304 -7.39 -0.86 5.65
N ILE A 305 -6.35 -0.32 5.02
CA ILE A 305 -6.23 1.13 4.73
C ILE A 305 -7.39 1.61 3.85
N ARG A 306 -7.73 0.87 2.78
CA ARG A 306 -8.87 1.21 1.92
C ARG A 306 -10.20 1.17 2.67
N MET A 307 -10.38 0.19 3.57
CA MET A 307 -11.60 0.09 4.37
C MET A 307 -11.72 1.24 5.37
N ALA A 308 -10.64 1.55 6.09
CA ALA A 308 -10.57 2.70 7.00
C ALA A 308 -10.85 4.03 6.28
N LYS A 309 -10.32 4.21 5.06
CA LYS A 309 -10.67 5.34 4.19
C LYS A 309 -12.18 5.39 3.92
N SER A 310 -12.78 4.26 3.57
CA SER A 310 -14.22 4.19 3.25
C SER A 310 -15.11 4.56 4.44
N ILE A 311 -14.69 4.22 5.67
CA ILE A 311 -15.35 4.60 6.92
C ILE A 311 -15.35 6.12 7.11
N ILE A 312 -14.23 6.79 6.83
CA ILE A 312 -14.15 8.27 6.88
C ILE A 312 -15.09 8.88 5.84
N MET A 313 -15.07 8.39 4.59
CA MET A 313 -15.91 8.91 3.50
C MET A 313 -17.42 8.70 3.75
N GLN A 314 -17.80 7.63 4.44
CA GLN A 314 -19.20 7.34 4.79
C GLN A 314 -19.64 8.03 6.10
N GLU A 315 -18.79 8.88 6.69
CA GLU A 315 -19.03 9.56 7.97
C GLU A 315 -19.34 8.61 9.14
N LYS A 316 -18.92 7.34 9.05
CA LYS A 316 -19.08 6.31 10.09
C LYS A 316 -18.04 6.47 11.21
N ILE A 317 -17.78 7.70 11.64
CA ILE A 317 -16.72 8.05 12.59
C ILE A 317 -17.20 8.07 14.05
N ALA A 318 -18.52 7.95 14.28
CA ALA A 318 -19.15 8.10 15.59
C ALA A 318 -18.78 7.01 16.61
N ASN A 319 -18.14 5.91 16.22
CA ASN A 319 -17.64 4.90 17.15
C ASN A 319 -16.11 4.91 17.28
N VAL A 320 -15.42 5.78 16.53
CA VAL A 320 -13.97 5.77 16.40
C VAL A 320 -13.36 7.00 17.04
N GLU A 321 -12.92 6.89 18.29
CA GLU A 321 -12.47 8.01 19.13
C GLU A 321 -11.37 8.87 18.48
N VAL A 322 -10.41 8.24 17.79
CA VAL A 322 -9.35 8.95 17.07
C VAL A 322 -9.91 9.81 15.93
N LEU A 323 -10.87 9.29 15.16
CA LEU A 323 -11.48 10.04 14.05
C LEU A 323 -12.45 11.12 14.53
N LYS A 324 -13.07 10.96 15.70
CA LYS A 324 -13.90 12.00 16.31
C LYS A 324 -13.11 13.25 16.70
N THR A 325 -11.93 13.02 17.26
CA THR A 325 -11.18 14.08 17.97
C THR A 325 -10.01 14.62 17.18
N VAL A 326 -9.53 13.92 16.14
CA VAL A 326 -8.39 14.38 15.34
C VAL A 326 -8.66 15.76 14.73
N LYS A 327 -7.72 16.67 14.99
CA LYS A 327 -7.73 18.05 14.50
C LYS A 327 -6.42 18.40 13.81
N TRP A 328 -5.28 17.95 14.34
CA TRP A 328 -3.98 18.23 13.74
C TRP A 328 -3.25 16.96 13.37
N ILE A 329 -2.69 16.92 12.17
CA ILE A 329 -2.03 15.73 11.63
C ILE A 329 -0.62 16.08 11.21
N TYR A 330 0.34 15.27 11.64
CA TYR A 330 1.74 15.32 11.23
C TYR A 330 2.04 14.04 10.47
N VAL A 331 2.61 14.15 9.28
CA VAL A 331 3.00 12.99 8.48
C VAL A 331 4.49 13.04 8.22
N ASP A 332 5.17 11.99 8.67
CA ASP A 332 6.57 11.74 8.40
C ASP A 332 6.75 10.96 7.09
N GLU A 333 7.85 11.23 6.39
CA GLU A 333 8.20 10.64 5.09
C GLU A 333 7.14 10.87 4.01
N TYR A 334 6.61 12.09 3.88
CA TYR A 334 5.52 12.36 2.91
C TYR A 334 5.87 11.99 1.47
N GLN A 335 7.15 11.97 1.09
CA GLN A 335 7.57 11.60 -0.26
C GLN A 335 7.20 10.14 -0.60
N ASP A 336 6.99 9.30 0.40
CA ASP A 336 6.63 7.88 0.22
C ASP A 336 5.10 7.66 0.24
N LEU A 337 4.30 8.72 0.37
CA LEU A 337 2.85 8.63 0.23
C LEU A 337 2.47 8.37 -1.23
N VAL A 338 2.11 7.12 -1.49
CA VAL A 338 1.59 6.63 -2.76
C VAL A 338 0.39 5.68 -2.54
N GLY A 339 -0.39 5.45 -3.59
CA GLY A 339 -1.51 4.52 -3.59
C GLY A 339 -2.54 4.76 -2.48
N CYS A 340 -2.93 3.69 -1.80
CA CYS A 340 -4.00 3.75 -0.80
C CYS A 340 -3.67 4.61 0.44
N ARG A 341 -2.38 4.72 0.82
CA ARG A 341 -1.95 5.54 1.98
C ARG A 341 -1.99 7.04 1.65
N ALA A 342 -1.67 7.42 0.41
CA ALA A 342 -1.88 8.77 -0.09
C ALA A 342 -3.37 9.16 -0.05
N ASP A 343 -4.24 8.32 -0.63
CA ASP A 343 -5.70 8.57 -0.60
C ASP A 343 -6.24 8.69 0.83
N PHE A 344 -5.79 7.81 1.73
CA PHE A 344 -6.22 7.81 3.11
C PHE A 344 -5.81 9.09 3.84
N THR A 345 -4.59 9.59 3.56
CA THR A 345 -4.10 10.85 4.10
C THR A 345 -4.92 12.04 3.62
N ILE A 346 -5.38 12.03 2.36
CA ILE A 346 -6.26 13.08 1.82
C ILE A 346 -7.62 13.10 2.54
N GLU A 347 -8.24 11.95 2.80
CA GLU A 347 -9.50 11.90 3.54
C GLU A 347 -9.34 12.33 5.00
N LEU A 348 -8.22 11.96 5.63
CA LEU A 348 -7.86 12.45 6.96
C LEU A 348 -7.64 13.98 6.97
N MET A 349 -7.01 14.53 5.93
CA MET A 349 -6.82 15.98 5.78
C MET A 349 -8.16 16.70 5.69
N LYS A 350 -9.07 16.24 4.83
CA LYS A 350 -10.42 16.82 4.72
C LYS A 350 -11.13 16.83 6.08
N LEU A 351 -11.04 15.72 6.81
CA LEU A 351 -11.61 15.59 8.16
C LEU A 351 -10.98 16.55 9.18
N ALA A 352 -9.67 16.79 9.10
CA ALA A 352 -8.99 17.78 9.96
C ALA A 352 -9.44 19.21 9.62
N LEU A 353 -9.57 19.53 8.34
CA LEU A 353 -9.97 20.85 7.85
C LEU A 353 -11.41 21.22 8.24
N THR A 354 -12.34 20.26 8.32
CA THR A 354 -13.71 20.53 8.80
C THR A 354 -13.77 20.91 10.29
N ARG A 355 -12.64 20.85 11.02
CA ARG A 355 -12.52 21.13 12.45
C ARG A 355 -11.59 22.30 12.75
N ASP A 356 -11.34 23.16 11.77
CA ASP A 356 -10.36 24.25 11.83
C ASP A 356 -8.98 23.74 12.24
N GLY A 357 -8.63 22.55 11.76
CA GLY A 357 -7.37 21.87 11.96
C GLY A 357 -6.40 22.09 10.80
N ALA A 358 -5.25 21.43 10.86
CA ALA A 358 -4.23 21.54 9.82
C ALA A 358 -3.38 20.27 9.70
N VAL A 359 -2.73 20.11 8.54
CA VAL A 359 -1.85 18.99 8.25
C VAL A 359 -0.44 19.46 7.94
N SER A 360 0.55 18.81 8.54
CA SER A 360 1.97 19.07 8.36
C SER A 360 2.68 17.86 7.77
N LEU A 361 3.19 18.00 6.56
CA LEU A 361 3.96 17.01 5.84
C LEU A 361 5.46 17.27 6.04
N LEU A 362 6.22 16.25 6.43
CA LEU A 362 7.66 16.32 6.62
C LEU A 362 8.35 15.19 5.87
N GLY A 363 9.39 15.51 5.09
CA GLY A 363 10.00 14.53 4.20
C GLY A 363 11.08 15.12 3.31
N ASP A 364 11.64 14.28 2.44
CA ASP A 364 12.63 14.67 1.44
C ASP A 364 12.19 14.12 0.07
N PRO A 365 11.76 14.97 -0.88
CA PRO A 365 11.40 14.54 -2.24
C PRO A 365 12.50 13.70 -2.92
N CYS A 366 13.78 13.99 -2.65
CA CYS A 366 14.89 13.26 -3.25
C CYS A 366 14.98 11.80 -2.76
N GLN A 367 14.32 11.46 -1.64
CA GLN A 367 14.31 10.09 -1.09
C GLN A 367 13.06 9.28 -1.47
N GLN A 368 12.23 9.74 -2.40
CA GLN A 368 11.09 8.96 -2.88
C GLN A 368 11.56 7.68 -3.60
N ILE A 369 11.42 6.52 -2.94
CA ILE A 369 11.85 5.21 -3.48
C ILE A 369 10.80 4.11 -3.27
N MET A 370 9.56 4.50 -3.01
CA MET A 370 8.47 3.56 -2.69
C MET A 370 7.50 3.38 -3.85
N ASN A 371 7.86 3.80 -5.08
CA ASN A 371 6.96 3.68 -6.24
C ASN A 371 6.69 2.22 -6.62
N PHE A 372 7.53 1.27 -6.18
CA PHE A 372 7.28 -0.16 -6.33
C PHE A 372 5.98 -0.65 -5.63
N GLN A 373 5.43 0.13 -4.69
CA GLN A 373 4.15 -0.17 -4.05
C GLN A 373 2.95 0.04 -4.99
N LEU A 374 3.11 0.81 -6.07
CA LEU A 374 2.06 1.05 -7.06
C LEU A 374 1.87 -0.21 -7.92
N LYS A 375 0.76 -0.92 -7.69
CA LYS A 375 0.38 -2.16 -8.40
C LYS A 375 -0.37 -1.87 -9.69
N HIS A 376 -1.04 -0.71 -9.78
CA HIS A 376 -1.86 -0.33 -10.93
C HIS A 376 -1.58 1.11 -11.40
N ARG A 377 -1.70 1.36 -12.71
CA ARG A 377 -1.38 2.67 -13.32
C ARG A 377 -2.26 3.83 -12.84
N ASN A 378 -3.41 3.53 -12.26
CA ASN A 378 -4.41 4.50 -11.81
C ASN A 378 -4.35 4.76 -10.29
N GLU A 379 -3.36 4.18 -9.59
CA GLU A 379 -3.13 4.49 -8.19
C GLU A 379 -2.45 5.86 -8.03
N THR A 380 -2.75 6.53 -6.92
CA THR A 380 -2.29 7.89 -6.64
C THR A 380 -0.77 7.94 -6.50
N THR A 381 -0.10 8.70 -7.37
CA THR A 381 1.34 8.98 -7.25
C THR A 381 1.60 10.03 -6.18
N ASN A 382 2.86 10.18 -5.75
CA ASN A 382 3.20 11.25 -4.80
C ASN A 382 2.94 12.64 -5.38
N ASP A 383 3.22 12.85 -6.66
CA ASP A 383 2.94 14.11 -7.35
C ASP A 383 1.43 14.43 -7.35
N ALA A 384 0.59 13.44 -7.64
CA ALA A 384 -0.86 13.59 -7.60
C ALA A 384 -1.36 13.89 -6.17
N PHE A 385 -0.79 13.21 -5.18
CA PHE A 385 -1.05 13.46 -3.76
C PHE A 385 -0.68 14.89 -3.35
N LEU A 386 0.54 15.34 -3.67
CA LEU A 386 1.01 16.68 -3.35
C LEU A 386 0.20 17.75 -4.04
N HIS A 387 -0.16 17.55 -5.32
CA HIS A 387 -1.04 18.46 -6.04
C HIS A 387 -2.38 18.60 -5.31
N GLN A 388 -3.02 17.48 -4.96
CA GLN A 388 -4.30 17.50 -4.24
C GLN A 388 -4.17 18.13 -2.84
N PHE A 389 -3.09 17.83 -2.11
CA PHE A 389 -2.80 18.43 -0.81
C PHE A 389 -2.69 19.95 -0.92
N LYS A 390 -1.92 20.45 -1.89
CA LYS A 390 -1.76 21.90 -2.13
C LYS A 390 -3.09 22.56 -2.48
N CYS A 391 -3.90 21.93 -3.33
CA CYS A 391 -5.25 22.43 -3.66
C CYS A 391 -6.16 22.52 -2.42
N LEU A 392 -6.13 21.53 -1.52
CA LEU A 392 -6.94 21.52 -0.30
C LEU A 392 -6.45 22.53 0.74
N ALA A 393 -5.12 22.66 0.90
CA ALA A 393 -4.52 23.62 1.82
C ALA A 393 -4.72 25.07 1.36
N ALA A 394 -4.70 25.32 0.05
CA ALA A 394 -4.89 26.63 -0.56
C ALA A 394 -4.12 27.75 0.19
N LYS A 395 -4.84 28.80 0.66
CA LYS A 395 -4.26 29.96 1.37
C LYS A 395 -3.70 29.64 2.78
N GLN A 396 -3.90 28.41 3.28
CA GLN A 396 -3.35 27.98 4.57
C GLN A 396 -1.98 27.30 4.42
N LEU A 397 -1.44 27.15 3.21
CA LEU A 397 -0.19 26.44 2.96
C LEU A 397 1.06 27.28 3.27
N LEU A 398 1.99 26.72 4.03
CA LEU A 398 3.36 27.20 4.20
C LEU A 398 4.35 26.14 3.72
N GLN A 399 5.39 26.56 3.00
CA GLN A 399 6.43 25.67 2.48
C GLN A 399 7.79 26.09 3.04
N TYR A 400 8.47 25.14 3.68
CA TYR A 400 9.76 25.34 4.34
C TYR A 400 10.79 24.34 3.83
N ARG A 401 12.07 24.76 3.81
CA ARG A 401 13.19 23.89 3.45
C ARG A 401 14.35 24.02 4.44
N LEU A 402 14.84 22.89 4.95
CA LEU A 402 16.06 22.85 5.76
C LEU A 402 17.30 22.66 4.88
N ASN A 403 18.37 23.39 5.17
CA ASN A 403 19.59 23.38 4.36
C ASN A 403 20.82 22.79 5.07
N GLU A 404 20.87 22.83 6.40
CA GLU A 404 22.05 22.38 7.15
C GLU A 404 21.95 20.90 7.52
N SER A 405 22.86 20.08 7.00
CA SER A 405 22.99 18.67 7.35
C SER A 405 24.14 18.45 8.35
N TYR A 406 23.86 17.70 9.41
CA TYR A 406 24.82 17.30 10.44
C TYR A 406 25.23 15.82 10.34
N ARG A 407 24.78 15.12 9.28
CA ARG A 407 25.04 13.68 9.08
C ARG A 407 26.43 13.40 8.50
N PHE A 408 26.85 14.21 7.53
CA PHE A 408 28.04 13.94 6.74
C PHE A 408 29.27 14.49 7.44
N ILE A 409 30.30 13.66 7.62
CA ILE A 409 31.48 13.98 8.42
C ILE A 409 32.58 14.55 7.52
N THR A 410 32.97 13.83 6.47
CA THR A 410 34.08 14.19 5.59
C THR A 410 33.68 15.29 4.59
N THR A 411 34.64 16.13 4.19
CA THR A 411 34.43 17.16 3.16
C THR A 411 34.04 16.55 1.82
N GLU A 412 34.67 15.44 1.47
CA GLU A 412 34.38 14.69 0.24
C GLU A 412 32.92 14.23 0.19
N GLN A 413 32.41 13.64 1.29
CA GLN A 413 31.02 13.18 1.34
C GLN A 413 30.02 14.35 1.32
N LYS A 414 30.35 15.48 1.95
CA LYS A 414 29.51 16.70 1.91
C LYS A 414 29.38 17.22 0.48
N GLU A 415 30.47 17.36 -0.25
CA GLU A 415 30.44 17.82 -1.65
C GLU A 415 29.76 16.80 -2.57
N ARG A 416 30.02 15.50 -2.38
CA ARG A 416 29.32 14.43 -3.09
C ARG A 416 27.80 14.54 -2.96
N VAL A 417 27.31 14.69 -1.73
CA VAL A 417 25.86 14.82 -1.45
C VAL A 417 25.31 16.11 -2.07
N LYS A 418 26.01 17.23 -1.92
CA LYS A 418 25.60 18.52 -2.52
C LYS A 418 25.49 18.43 -4.04
N GLN A 419 26.46 17.79 -4.70
CA GLN A 419 26.45 17.56 -6.15
C GLN A 419 25.22 16.75 -6.56
N ILE A 420 24.99 15.57 -5.96
CA ILE A 420 23.86 14.72 -6.35
C ILE A 420 22.51 15.37 -6.04
N THR A 421 22.37 16.11 -4.94
CA THR A 421 21.15 16.87 -4.62
C THR A 421 20.87 17.91 -5.69
N SER A 422 21.88 18.67 -6.12
CA SER A 422 21.71 19.68 -7.17
C SER A 422 21.24 19.08 -8.49
N GLN A 423 21.75 17.89 -8.84
CA GLN A 423 21.34 17.17 -10.04
C GLN A 423 19.93 16.60 -9.95
N LEU A 424 19.52 16.06 -8.79
CA LEU A 424 18.15 15.55 -8.59
C LEU A 424 17.11 16.67 -8.67
N VAL A 425 17.41 17.85 -8.11
CA VAL A 425 16.50 19.00 -8.14
C VAL A 425 16.40 19.63 -9.53
N SER A 426 17.45 19.55 -10.36
CA SER A 426 17.44 20.11 -11.72
C SER A 426 16.55 19.30 -12.67
N GLU A 427 15.55 19.94 -13.28
CA GLU A 427 14.70 19.31 -14.32
C GLU A 427 15.48 18.93 -15.59
N HIS A 428 16.67 19.52 -15.81
CA HIS A 428 17.48 19.29 -17.01
C HIS A 428 18.29 17.99 -16.97
N ILE A 429 18.57 17.46 -15.77
CA ILE A 429 19.36 16.23 -15.63
C ILE A 429 18.43 15.03 -15.73
N THR A 430 18.52 14.29 -16.83
CA THR A 430 17.68 13.11 -17.10
C THR A 430 18.30 11.80 -16.64
N GLU A 431 19.59 11.78 -16.34
CA GLU A 431 20.35 10.60 -15.94
C GLU A 431 21.56 10.96 -15.09
N ILE A 432 21.96 10.06 -14.20
CA ILE A 432 23.18 10.12 -13.39
C ILE A 432 24.04 8.89 -13.63
N ASN A 433 25.34 9.08 -13.88
CA ASN A 433 26.32 8.01 -13.86
C ASN A 433 26.96 7.88 -12.47
N SER A 434 26.81 6.72 -11.85
CA SER A 434 27.36 6.44 -10.51
C SER A 434 28.88 6.56 -10.42
N HIS A 435 29.61 6.34 -11.51
CA HIS A 435 31.07 6.44 -11.53
C HIS A 435 31.57 7.87 -11.35
N ASP A 436 30.73 8.87 -11.62
CA ASP A 436 31.06 10.29 -11.42
C ASP A 436 31.11 10.67 -9.94
N TYR A 437 30.64 9.79 -9.05
CA TYR A 437 30.46 10.09 -7.62
C TYR A 437 31.47 9.38 -6.72
N ALA A 438 31.98 8.21 -7.11
CA ALA A 438 32.90 7.46 -6.28
C ALA A 438 33.77 6.50 -7.09
N GLN A 439 34.95 6.22 -6.55
CA GLN A 439 35.86 5.23 -7.12
C GLN A 439 35.27 3.82 -7.03
N MET A 440 35.66 2.99 -8.01
CA MET A 440 35.35 1.58 -8.01
C MET A 440 36.34 0.80 -7.15
N VAL A 441 35.82 -0.14 -6.36
CA VAL A 441 36.60 -1.00 -5.45
C VAL A 441 36.13 -2.45 -5.54
N THR A 442 36.98 -3.39 -5.14
CA THR A 442 36.64 -4.83 -5.05
C THR A 442 36.16 -5.21 -3.65
N LEU A 443 35.77 -6.47 -3.47
CA LEU A 443 35.38 -7.00 -2.15
C LEU A 443 36.52 -6.95 -1.13
N ASP A 444 37.77 -6.83 -1.57
CA ASP A 444 38.96 -6.84 -0.71
C ASP A 444 39.10 -5.56 0.15
N GLU A 445 38.40 -4.48 -0.23
CA GLU A 445 38.40 -3.20 0.49
C GLU A 445 37.39 -3.16 1.65
N ILE A 446 36.53 -4.19 1.77
CA ILE A 446 35.45 -4.27 2.76
C ILE A 446 35.99 -4.85 4.07
N ASN A 447 35.63 -4.21 5.18
CA ASN A 447 36.04 -4.59 6.54
C ASN A 447 34.81 -4.81 7.45
N GLU A 448 35.04 -5.43 8.61
CA GLU A 448 34.02 -5.56 9.66
C GLU A 448 33.45 -4.18 10.05
N GLY A 449 32.13 -4.11 10.23
CA GLY A 449 31.41 -2.85 10.54
C GLY A 449 31.02 -2.02 9.31
N ASP A 450 31.52 -2.37 8.11
CA ASP A 450 31.09 -1.71 6.86
C ASP A 450 29.68 -2.17 6.44
N ALA A 451 29.05 -1.38 5.57
CA ALA A 451 27.77 -1.71 4.96
C ALA A 451 27.87 -1.85 3.45
N VAL A 452 27.29 -2.92 2.90
CA VAL A 452 27.10 -3.13 1.48
C VAL A 452 25.63 -2.94 1.11
N LEU A 453 25.37 -2.01 0.21
CA LEU A 453 24.02 -1.69 -0.26
C LEU A 453 23.84 -2.12 -1.71
N CYS A 454 22.82 -2.94 -1.95
CA CYS A 454 22.50 -3.42 -3.30
C CYS A 454 21.13 -2.94 -3.78
N MET A 455 20.91 -2.99 -5.10
CA MET A 455 19.60 -2.69 -5.67
C MET A 455 18.58 -3.84 -5.46
N ARG A 456 19.04 -5.11 -5.48
CA ARG A 456 18.16 -6.29 -5.44
C ARG A 456 18.53 -7.25 -4.31
N ASN A 457 17.53 -8.02 -3.84
CA ASN A 457 17.74 -9.04 -2.81
C ASN A 457 18.72 -10.15 -3.24
N ILE A 458 18.70 -10.56 -4.51
CA ILE A 458 19.66 -11.56 -5.04
C ILE A 458 21.10 -11.09 -4.91
N ASP A 459 21.37 -9.82 -5.19
CA ASP A 459 22.73 -9.27 -5.13
C ASP A 459 23.21 -9.26 -3.68
N CYS A 460 22.33 -8.91 -2.74
CA CYS A 460 22.62 -9.01 -1.32
C CYS A 460 22.99 -10.43 -0.92
N TYR A 461 22.22 -11.43 -1.37
CA TYR A 461 22.50 -12.83 -1.08
C TYR A 461 23.85 -13.28 -1.68
N LEU A 462 24.11 -13.01 -2.96
CA LEU A 462 25.35 -13.40 -3.63
C LEU A 462 26.58 -12.76 -3.00
N ILE A 463 26.52 -11.47 -2.67
CA ILE A 463 27.60 -10.78 -1.99
C ILE A 463 27.80 -11.32 -0.58
N SER A 464 26.71 -11.60 0.15
CA SER A 464 26.83 -12.20 1.48
C SER A 464 27.54 -13.56 1.43
N GLN A 465 27.25 -14.40 0.44
CA GLN A 465 27.96 -15.67 0.24
C GLN A 465 29.44 -15.46 -0.05
N GLN A 466 29.77 -14.50 -0.92
CA GLN A 466 31.16 -14.18 -1.27
C GLN A 466 31.97 -13.64 -0.08
N LEU A 467 31.36 -12.84 0.79
CA LEU A 467 31.98 -12.30 2.00
C LEU A 467 32.14 -13.39 3.08
N THR A 468 31.13 -14.23 3.29
CA THR A 468 31.22 -15.36 4.21
C THR A 468 32.29 -16.36 3.78
N GLN A 469 32.42 -16.64 2.48
CA GLN A 469 33.49 -17.49 1.94
C GLN A 469 34.90 -16.92 2.18
N ARG A 470 35.02 -15.59 2.33
CA ARG A 470 36.26 -14.90 2.70
C ARG A 470 36.49 -14.85 4.22
N GLY A 471 35.59 -15.43 5.02
CA GLY A 471 35.72 -15.54 6.48
C GLY A 471 35.07 -14.41 7.28
N PHE A 472 34.35 -13.48 6.64
CA PHE A 472 33.67 -12.40 7.36
C PHE A 472 32.38 -12.85 8.04
N SER A 473 32.07 -12.25 9.19
CA SER A 473 30.73 -12.33 9.79
C SER A 473 29.79 -11.38 9.08
N VAL A 474 28.77 -11.93 8.40
CA VAL A 474 27.85 -11.15 7.56
C VAL A 474 26.43 -11.20 8.10
N ARG A 475 25.80 -10.03 8.21
CA ARG A 475 24.39 -9.87 8.52
C ARG A 475 23.62 -9.44 7.28
N LEU A 476 22.82 -10.35 6.74
CA LEU A 476 21.88 -10.04 5.67
C LEU A 476 20.63 -9.37 6.25
N GLN A 477 20.41 -8.11 5.91
CA GLN A 477 19.22 -7.37 6.34
C GLN A 477 17.99 -7.86 5.57
N ALA A 478 17.23 -8.74 6.21
CA ALA A 478 16.04 -9.33 5.61
C ALA A 478 14.91 -8.31 5.39
N GLY A 479 14.87 -7.22 6.17
CA GLY A 479 13.80 -6.20 6.14
C GLY A 479 12.46 -6.83 6.51
N CYS A 480 12.00 -6.68 7.74
CA CYS A 480 10.83 -7.42 8.21
C CYS A 480 9.54 -6.59 8.13
N ASP A 481 8.65 -6.96 7.19
CA ASP A 481 7.21 -6.86 7.44
C ASP A 481 6.73 -8.06 8.30
N LYS A 482 7.46 -9.18 8.27
CA LYS A 482 7.26 -10.41 9.05
C LYS A 482 8.62 -10.97 9.49
N SER A 483 8.73 -11.56 10.68
CA SER A 483 9.94 -12.31 11.09
C SER A 483 9.65 -13.78 11.28
N GLU A 484 10.71 -14.56 11.15
CA GLU A 484 10.80 -15.93 11.66
C GLU A 484 10.81 -15.86 13.19
N LEU A 485 9.98 -16.69 13.83
CA LEU A 485 10.05 -16.85 15.27
C LEU A 485 11.11 -17.90 15.60
N PRO A 486 11.96 -17.68 16.62
CA PRO A 486 12.99 -18.62 16.99
C PRO A 486 12.46 -20.04 17.20
N ILE A 487 13.18 -21.05 16.69
CA ILE A 487 12.78 -22.46 16.83
C ILE A 487 12.73 -22.93 18.30
N TRP A 488 13.51 -22.30 19.18
CA TRP A 488 13.52 -22.63 20.61
C TRP A 488 12.16 -22.37 21.26
N LEU A 489 11.36 -21.41 20.76
CA LEU A 489 10.02 -21.16 21.28
C LEU A 489 9.16 -22.42 21.16
N TYR A 490 9.14 -23.03 19.97
CA TYR A 490 8.47 -24.31 19.81
C TYR A 490 9.08 -25.37 20.73
N ARG A 491 10.42 -25.55 20.72
CA ARG A 491 11.08 -26.62 21.50
C ARG A 491 10.78 -26.57 23.00
N VAL A 492 10.78 -25.38 23.60
CA VAL A 492 10.56 -25.20 25.04
C VAL A 492 9.09 -25.34 25.40
N PHE A 493 8.19 -24.79 24.57
CA PHE A 493 6.75 -24.75 24.85
C PHE A 493 5.95 -25.92 24.24
N ALA A 494 6.58 -26.80 23.46
CA ALA A 494 5.94 -27.97 22.88
C ALA A 494 5.21 -28.81 23.96
N GLY A 495 3.94 -29.14 23.68
CA GLY A 495 3.09 -29.92 24.58
C GLY A 495 2.67 -29.23 25.88
N TRP A 496 3.05 -27.95 26.09
CA TRP A 496 2.61 -27.19 27.26
C TRP A 496 1.12 -26.83 27.15
N ARG A 497 0.35 -27.02 28.22
CA ARG A 497 -1.13 -26.86 28.20
C ARG A 497 -1.66 -25.76 29.11
N GLN A 498 -0.85 -25.28 30.04
CA GLN A 498 -1.24 -24.24 30.98
C GLN A 498 -1.02 -22.84 30.39
N GLU A 499 -1.82 -21.86 30.80
CA GLU A 499 -1.68 -20.49 30.32
C GLU A 499 -0.41 -19.78 30.82
N ILE A 500 0.23 -20.33 31.85
CA ILE A 500 1.35 -19.72 32.56
C ILE A 500 2.41 -20.79 32.82
N MET A 501 3.69 -20.43 32.70
CA MET A 501 4.85 -21.25 33.08
C MET A 501 5.74 -20.44 34.04
N SER A 502 6.21 -21.02 35.15
CA SER A 502 7.15 -20.30 36.03
C SER A 502 8.49 -20.07 35.32
N VAL A 503 9.16 -18.95 35.63
CA VAL A 503 10.49 -18.66 35.07
C VAL A 503 11.49 -19.74 35.46
N GLU A 504 11.40 -20.28 36.68
CA GLU A 504 12.25 -21.39 37.13
C GLU A 504 12.10 -22.63 36.23
N LEU A 505 10.86 -23.06 35.96
CA LEU A 505 10.60 -24.20 35.09
C LEU A 505 11.02 -23.93 33.64
N PHE A 506 10.83 -22.70 33.18
CA PHE A 506 11.30 -22.27 31.87
C PHE A 506 12.81 -22.41 31.72
N LEU A 507 13.59 -21.91 32.68
CA LEU A 507 15.05 -22.02 32.68
C LEU A 507 15.52 -23.49 32.78
N GLN A 508 14.85 -24.31 33.61
CA GLN A 508 15.10 -25.76 33.67
C GLN A 508 14.86 -26.44 32.31
N LYS A 509 13.79 -26.06 31.59
CA LYS A 509 13.52 -26.54 30.24
C LYS A 509 14.57 -26.09 29.24
N CYS A 510 15.02 -24.83 29.28
CA CYS A 510 16.14 -24.37 28.45
C CYS A 510 17.40 -25.20 28.69
N GLN A 511 17.73 -25.47 29.95
CA GLN A 511 18.90 -26.29 30.29
C GLN A 511 18.77 -27.72 29.78
N THR A 512 17.59 -28.32 29.90
CA THR A 512 17.34 -29.72 29.51
C THR A 512 17.23 -29.89 27.99
N ILE A 513 16.58 -28.95 27.29
CA ILE A 513 16.21 -29.07 25.87
C ILE A 513 17.20 -28.36 24.95
N LEU A 514 17.68 -27.18 25.34
CA LEU A 514 18.57 -26.34 24.55
C LEU A 514 20.05 -26.49 24.96
N GLY A 515 20.31 -26.94 26.20
CA GLY A 515 21.66 -27.20 26.69
C GLY A 515 22.38 -25.99 27.30
N HIS A 516 21.67 -24.89 27.57
CA HIS A 516 22.21 -23.68 28.22
C HIS A 516 21.23 -23.10 29.26
N ASN A 517 21.68 -22.14 30.07
CA ASN A 517 20.93 -21.62 31.22
C ASN A 517 19.62 -20.89 30.87
N GLY A 518 19.44 -20.43 29.63
CA GLY A 518 18.20 -19.81 29.15
C GLY A 518 18.10 -18.30 29.40
N GLU A 519 19.20 -17.62 29.75
CA GLU A 519 19.21 -16.19 30.06
C GLU A 519 18.84 -15.32 28.84
N GLU A 520 19.37 -15.65 27.65
CA GLU A 520 19.07 -14.92 26.42
C GLU A 520 17.61 -15.09 26.00
N GLU A 521 17.05 -16.29 26.15
CA GLU A 521 15.65 -16.57 25.86
C GLU A 521 14.72 -15.90 26.87
N LEU A 522 15.12 -15.87 28.15
CA LEU A 522 14.35 -15.15 29.16
C LEU A 522 14.35 -13.64 28.87
N ASP A 523 15.49 -13.05 28.51
CA ASP A 523 15.56 -11.66 28.06
C ASP A 523 14.68 -11.42 26.83
N TYR A 524 14.68 -12.35 25.86
CA TYR A 524 13.75 -12.30 24.73
C TYR A 524 12.28 -12.25 25.17
N LEU A 525 11.86 -13.11 26.11
CA LEU A 525 10.49 -13.14 26.63
C LEU A 525 10.14 -11.87 27.44
N CYS A 526 11.08 -11.37 28.24
CA CYS A 526 10.95 -10.11 28.97
C CYS A 526 10.72 -8.94 28.01
N ARG A 527 11.54 -8.84 26.96
CA ARG A 527 11.40 -7.81 25.91
C ARG A 527 10.10 -7.96 25.11
N ALA A 528 9.60 -9.18 24.96
CA ALA A 528 8.30 -9.44 24.36
C ALA A 528 7.12 -9.08 25.29
N GLY A 529 7.38 -8.69 26.54
CA GLY A 529 6.36 -8.28 27.51
C GLY A 529 5.45 -9.43 27.96
N VAL A 530 5.95 -10.67 27.87
CA VAL A 530 5.20 -11.87 28.28
C VAL A 530 5.65 -12.40 29.64
N VAL A 531 6.60 -11.74 30.31
CA VAL A 531 7.05 -12.11 31.65
C VAL A 531 6.46 -11.14 32.67
N MET A 532 5.76 -11.66 33.68
CA MET A 532 5.16 -10.88 34.77
C MET A 532 5.19 -11.70 36.06
N ASN A 533 5.55 -11.06 37.18
CA ASN A 533 5.56 -11.69 38.52
C ASN A 533 6.26 -13.07 38.53
N ASN A 534 7.46 -13.14 37.94
CA ASN A 534 8.27 -14.37 37.82
C ASN A 534 7.61 -15.52 37.05
N ASN A 535 6.67 -15.20 36.16
CA ASN A 535 5.97 -16.16 35.32
C ASN A 535 5.97 -15.71 33.85
N VAL A 536 6.10 -16.67 32.94
CA VAL A 536 5.88 -16.53 31.51
C VAL A 536 4.40 -16.75 31.22
N LEU A 537 3.74 -15.72 30.67
CA LEU A 537 2.35 -15.74 30.22
C LEU A 537 2.26 -16.37 28.83
N VAL A 538 2.11 -17.69 28.78
CA VAL A 538 2.11 -18.49 27.56
C VAL A 538 0.98 -18.09 26.61
N ASN A 539 -0.20 -17.81 27.14
CA ASN A 539 -1.34 -17.33 26.36
C ASN A 539 -1.08 -15.99 25.63
N ARG A 540 -0.13 -15.18 26.13
CA ARG A 540 0.28 -13.92 25.50
C ARG A 540 1.42 -14.09 24.50
N LEU A 541 2.07 -15.25 24.44
CA LEU A 541 3.11 -15.52 23.44
C LEU A 541 2.56 -15.34 22.03
N VAL A 542 1.40 -15.93 21.71
CA VAL A 542 0.76 -15.80 20.39
C VAL A 542 0.52 -14.34 20.04
N GLN A 543 -0.06 -13.59 20.98
CA GLN A 543 -0.49 -12.20 20.74
C GLN A 543 0.67 -11.20 20.62
N ASN A 544 1.83 -11.54 21.18
CA ASN A 544 2.99 -10.65 21.27
C ASN A 544 4.18 -11.10 20.43
N ALA A 545 4.33 -12.39 20.13
CA ALA A 545 5.44 -12.93 19.34
C ALA A 545 5.51 -12.27 17.96
N GLU A 546 4.38 -12.20 17.24
CA GLU A 546 4.31 -11.55 15.91
C GLU A 546 4.55 -10.02 15.95
N LYS A 547 4.31 -9.38 17.11
CA LYS A 547 4.53 -7.94 17.30
C LYS A 547 6.01 -7.60 17.57
N TYR A 548 6.78 -8.54 18.12
CA TYR A 548 8.14 -8.34 18.63
C TYR A 548 9.25 -9.13 17.92
N SER A 549 8.86 -10.02 17.00
CA SER A 549 9.59 -10.57 15.85
C SER A 549 10.75 -9.72 15.25
N ALA A 550 10.72 -8.39 15.36
CA ALA A 550 11.74 -7.49 14.79
C ALA A 550 12.99 -7.25 15.67
N ILE A 551 13.05 -7.78 16.90
CA ILE A 551 14.20 -7.57 17.79
C ILE A 551 15.20 -8.72 17.57
N SER A 552 16.13 -8.49 16.64
CA SER A 552 17.36 -9.27 16.60
C SER A 552 18.06 -9.21 17.96
N PRO A 553 18.77 -10.27 18.37
CA PRO A 553 19.77 -10.16 19.43
C PRO A 553 20.73 -9.01 19.09
N ILE A 554 21.21 -8.36 20.15
CA ILE A 554 22.11 -7.21 20.16
C ILE A 554 23.09 -7.30 18.98
N VAL A 555 23.15 -6.24 18.17
CA VAL A 555 24.06 -6.14 17.02
C VAL A 555 25.47 -6.39 17.55
N ALA A 556 26.07 -7.52 17.17
CA ALA A 556 27.49 -7.70 17.35
C ALA A 556 28.18 -6.58 16.56
N SER A 557 28.98 -5.75 17.23
CA SER A 557 29.59 -4.52 16.69
C SER A 557 30.51 -4.74 15.49
N ASN A 558 30.75 -5.99 15.08
CA ASN A 558 31.77 -6.41 14.12
C ASN A 558 31.20 -7.11 12.87
N GLN A 559 29.90 -7.06 12.60
CA GLN A 559 29.34 -7.70 11.39
C GLN A 559 29.33 -6.75 10.18
N ILE A 560 29.60 -7.28 8.98
CA ILE A 560 29.31 -6.57 7.73
C ILE A 560 27.80 -6.61 7.50
N ILE A 561 27.20 -5.45 7.27
CA ILE A 561 25.76 -5.35 7.00
C ILE A 561 25.55 -5.38 5.49
N VAL A 562 24.83 -6.38 4.98
CA VAL A 562 24.43 -6.44 3.57
C VAL A 562 22.93 -6.21 3.46
N SER A 563 22.52 -5.16 2.74
CA SER A 563 21.13 -4.73 2.67
C SER A 563 20.77 -4.22 1.29
N THR A 564 19.48 -4.20 0.95
CA THR A 564 19.04 -3.37 -0.19
C THR A 564 19.00 -1.90 0.21
N VAL A 565 19.09 -1.00 -0.77
CA VAL A 565 18.94 0.44 -0.55
C VAL A 565 17.60 0.78 0.13
N HIS A 566 16.52 0.13 -0.30
CA HIS A 566 15.19 0.29 0.29
C HIS A 566 15.16 -0.06 1.79
N LYS A 567 15.74 -1.22 2.16
CA LYS A 567 15.80 -1.68 3.55
C LYS A 567 16.77 -0.89 4.43
N ALA A 568 17.76 -0.24 3.81
CA ALA A 568 18.69 0.66 4.49
C ALA A 568 18.13 2.08 4.65
N LYS A 569 16.93 2.38 4.14
CA LYS A 569 16.32 3.70 4.33
C LYS A 569 16.12 4.00 5.82
N GLY A 570 16.60 5.17 6.27
CA GLY A 570 16.60 5.55 7.69
C GLY A 570 17.83 5.09 8.49
N LEU A 571 18.65 4.18 7.94
CA LEU A 571 19.92 3.77 8.55
C LEU A 571 21.07 4.66 8.07
N GLN A 572 22.19 4.59 8.79
CA GLN A 572 23.42 5.35 8.51
C GLN A 572 24.61 4.44 8.81
N PHE A 573 25.67 4.57 8.01
CA PHE A 573 26.87 3.77 8.14
C PHE A 573 28.11 4.64 7.93
N PRO A 574 29.22 4.41 8.65
CA PRO A 574 30.46 5.14 8.43
C PRO A 574 30.94 5.01 6.98
N ARG A 575 30.97 3.78 6.47
CA ARG A 575 31.40 3.44 5.10
C ARG A 575 30.32 2.62 4.40
N VAL A 576 30.04 2.98 3.15
CA VAL A 576 29.05 2.29 2.30
C VAL A 576 29.70 1.86 0.99
N PHE A 577 29.49 0.60 0.64
CA PHE A 577 29.84 0.00 -0.64
C PHE A 577 28.56 -0.27 -1.42
N PHE A 578 28.37 0.42 -2.54
CA PHE A 578 27.16 0.31 -3.34
C PHE A 578 27.36 -0.60 -4.55
N TYR A 579 26.52 -1.63 -4.69
CA TYR A 579 26.53 -2.54 -5.83
C TYR A 579 25.26 -2.41 -6.68
N SER A 580 25.47 -2.28 -7.99
CA SER A 580 24.41 -2.28 -8.99
C SER A 580 24.93 -2.83 -10.32
N ASN A 581 24.10 -3.58 -11.03
CA ASN A 581 24.38 -3.99 -12.41
C ASN A 581 24.33 -2.82 -13.40
N ASN A 582 23.65 -1.74 -13.04
CA ASN A 582 23.53 -0.53 -13.85
C ASN A 582 24.42 0.55 -13.25
N THR A 583 25.19 1.21 -14.09
CA THR A 583 25.99 2.38 -13.72
C THR A 583 25.24 3.69 -13.96
N HIS A 584 24.26 3.66 -14.89
CA HIS A 584 23.41 4.79 -15.28
C HIS A 584 22.03 4.69 -14.62
N PHE A 585 21.61 5.78 -13.97
CA PHE A 585 20.36 5.89 -13.24
C PHE A 585 19.52 7.00 -13.87
N SER A 586 18.43 6.62 -14.54
CA SER A 586 17.55 7.58 -15.22
C SER A 586 16.51 8.19 -14.29
N ARG A 587 16.03 9.39 -14.64
CA ARG A 587 14.94 10.10 -13.95
C ARG A 587 13.59 9.39 -14.10
N ASN A 588 13.46 8.48 -15.06
CA ASN A 588 12.22 7.74 -15.29
C ASN A 588 11.99 6.76 -14.15
N GLY A 589 11.04 7.09 -13.25
CA GLY A 589 10.78 6.33 -12.04
C GLY A 589 11.59 6.86 -10.85
N ASP A 590 12.03 5.98 -9.96
CA ASP A 590 12.75 6.31 -8.73
C ASP A 590 14.21 5.82 -8.72
N SER A 591 14.79 5.51 -9.89
CA SER A 591 16.16 4.98 -10.01
C SER A 591 17.22 5.99 -9.53
N MET A 592 17.13 7.26 -9.99
CA MET A 592 17.98 8.36 -9.50
C MET A 592 17.83 8.58 -7.99
N ASN A 593 16.59 8.58 -7.49
CA ASN A 593 16.29 8.73 -6.06
C ASN A 593 16.86 7.56 -5.24
N THR A 594 16.84 6.35 -5.79
CA THR A 594 17.43 5.17 -5.15
C THR A 594 18.95 5.32 -5.05
N PHE A 595 19.63 5.75 -6.11
CA PHE A 595 21.06 6.04 -6.05
C PHE A 595 21.38 7.16 -5.04
N TYR A 596 20.60 8.23 -5.03
CA TYR A 596 20.71 9.29 -4.02
C TYR A 596 20.54 8.76 -2.58
N VAL A 597 19.57 7.89 -2.33
CA VAL A 597 19.38 7.25 -1.03
C VAL A 597 20.63 6.45 -0.66
N ALA A 598 21.19 5.66 -1.58
CA ALA A 598 22.41 4.88 -1.35
C ALA A 598 23.59 5.78 -0.95
N VAL A 599 23.85 6.85 -1.71
CA VAL A 599 24.92 7.82 -1.43
C VAL A 599 24.75 8.45 -0.05
N THR A 600 23.53 8.84 0.31
CA THR A 600 23.24 9.55 1.57
C THR A 600 23.14 8.64 2.80
N ARG A 601 23.36 7.33 2.65
CA ARG A 601 23.53 6.41 3.79
C ARG A 601 24.95 6.45 4.37
N ALA A 602 25.95 6.87 3.59
CA ALA A 602 27.32 7.02 4.05
C ALA A 602 27.51 8.31 4.86
N GLU A 603 28.07 8.18 6.06
CA GLU A 603 28.47 9.32 6.89
C GLU A 603 29.87 9.83 6.50
N GLN A 604 30.79 8.94 6.14
CA GLN A 604 32.19 9.28 5.86
C GLN A 604 32.61 8.97 4.43
N TYR A 605 32.46 7.72 3.98
CA TYR A 605 32.97 7.29 2.67
C TYR A 605 31.95 6.44 1.91
N PHE A 606 31.88 6.67 0.61
CA PHE A 606 30.99 5.97 -0.32
C PHE A 606 31.82 5.44 -1.48
N PHE A 607 31.67 4.15 -1.79
CA PHE A 607 32.39 3.45 -2.85
C PHE A 607 31.44 2.72 -3.80
N ILE A 608 31.83 2.57 -5.07
CA ILE A 608 31.14 1.70 -6.02
C ILE A 608 31.79 0.31 -5.97
N LEU A 609 31.04 -0.70 -5.57
CA LEU A 609 31.53 -2.08 -5.55
C LEU A 609 31.46 -2.65 -6.97
N ASN A 610 32.61 -3.02 -7.52
CA ASN A 610 32.74 -3.68 -8.81
C ASN A 610 33.76 -4.81 -8.69
N ASP A 611 33.26 -6.03 -8.59
CA ASP A 611 34.08 -7.22 -8.40
C ASP A 611 33.60 -8.33 -9.33
N SER A 612 34.54 -8.92 -10.09
CA SER A 612 34.28 -10.02 -11.02
C SER A 612 33.74 -11.29 -10.34
N ALA A 613 33.98 -11.45 -9.03
CA ALA A 613 33.45 -12.56 -8.24
C ALA A 613 31.92 -12.47 -8.07
N ILE A 614 31.32 -11.29 -8.22
CA ILE A 614 29.88 -11.08 -8.08
C ILE A 614 29.21 -11.35 -9.43
N LYS A 615 28.59 -12.52 -9.56
CA LYS A 615 27.91 -12.93 -10.80
C LYS A 615 26.66 -12.09 -11.04
N ALA A 616 26.56 -11.46 -12.20
CA ALA A 616 25.35 -10.78 -12.64
C ALA A 616 24.23 -11.80 -12.93
N VAL A 617 23.10 -11.67 -12.23
CA VAL A 617 21.94 -12.55 -12.41
C VAL A 617 20.79 -11.79 -13.06
N ARG A 618 20.12 -12.45 -14.01
CA ARG A 618 18.87 -11.95 -14.61
C ARG A 618 17.67 -12.58 -13.93
N CYS A 619 16.65 -11.76 -13.73
CA CYS A 619 15.35 -12.25 -13.27
C CYS A 619 14.68 -13.05 -14.40
N THR A 620 14.09 -14.19 -14.06
CA THR A 620 13.27 -14.99 -14.97
C THR A 620 11.83 -14.49 -15.00
N ARG A 621 11.02 -15.01 -15.93
CA ARG A 621 9.58 -14.76 -15.94
C ARG A 621 8.99 -15.15 -14.59
N GLY A 622 8.25 -14.23 -13.97
CA GLY A 622 7.62 -14.43 -12.67
C GLY A 622 8.28 -13.70 -11.50
N GLY A 623 9.43 -13.04 -11.70
CA GLY A 623 10.07 -12.26 -10.64
C GLY A 623 11.06 -13.07 -9.78
N MET A 624 11.50 -14.24 -10.27
CA MET A 624 12.45 -15.09 -9.56
C MET A 624 13.86 -14.99 -10.14
N TYR A 625 14.87 -15.33 -9.34
CA TYR A 625 16.26 -15.28 -9.75
C TYR A 625 16.81 -16.71 -9.92
N ILE A 626 17.39 -17.00 -11.07
CA ILE A 626 18.05 -18.29 -11.35
C ILE A 626 19.54 -18.09 -11.51
N VAL A 627 20.35 -18.89 -10.80
CA VAL A 627 21.80 -18.88 -10.81
C VAL A 627 22.29 -20.30 -11.13
N GLY A 628 22.81 -20.52 -12.33
CA GLY A 628 23.12 -21.87 -12.80
C GLY A 628 21.85 -22.72 -12.91
N GLN A 629 21.81 -23.84 -12.19
CA GLN A 629 20.62 -24.69 -12.04
C GLN A 629 19.81 -24.37 -10.78
N SER A 630 20.17 -23.33 -10.03
CA SER A 630 19.54 -23.02 -8.74
C SER A 630 18.62 -21.80 -8.80
N LEU A 631 17.61 -21.77 -7.94
CA LEU A 631 16.57 -20.77 -7.81
C LEU A 631 16.67 -20.07 -6.44
N LEU A 632 16.62 -18.74 -6.40
CA LEU A 632 16.62 -18.03 -5.12
C LEU A 632 15.24 -18.04 -4.46
N LEU A 633 15.19 -18.59 -3.25
CA LEU A 633 14.10 -18.44 -2.30
C LEU A 633 14.49 -17.44 -1.20
N GLU A 634 13.53 -16.59 -0.82
CA GLU A 634 13.68 -15.50 0.14
C GLU A 634 13.06 -15.84 1.50
N GLY A 635 12.91 -17.13 1.82
CA GLY A 635 12.39 -17.60 3.10
C GLY A 635 10.90 -17.34 3.25
N ILE A 636 10.53 -16.67 4.35
CA ILE A 636 9.14 -16.31 4.68
C ILE A 636 8.40 -15.62 3.53
N ASN A 637 9.08 -14.86 2.69
CA ASN A 637 8.46 -14.14 1.57
C ASN A 637 7.89 -15.08 0.50
N ASP A 638 8.27 -16.35 0.50
CA ASP A 638 7.74 -17.36 -0.40
C ASP A 638 6.51 -18.09 0.18
N ILE A 639 6.08 -17.78 1.41
CA ILE A 639 5.06 -18.55 2.14
C ILE A 639 3.71 -17.80 2.20
N ASP A 640 2.62 -18.50 1.86
CA ASP A 640 1.25 -18.05 2.14
C ASP A 640 0.82 -18.52 3.55
N PHE A 641 0.94 -17.65 4.55
CA PHE A 641 0.67 -17.97 5.96
C PHE A 641 -0.75 -18.47 6.24
N LYS A 642 -1.74 -18.12 5.39
CA LYS A 642 -3.12 -18.58 5.54
C LYS A 642 -3.35 -20.01 5.08
N SER A 643 -2.32 -20.60 4.46
CA SER A 643 -2.39 -21.92 3.85
C SER A 643 -1.70 -23.00 4.68
N PHE A 644 -1.36 -22.70 5.94
CA PHE A 644 -0.74 -23.65 6.86
C PHE A 644 -1.66 -24.83 7.14
N ILE A 645 -1.15 -26.03 6.85
CA ILE A 645 -1.79 -27.32 7.07
C ILE A 645 -3.22 -27.32 6.53
N PRO A 646 -3.39 -27.29 5.20
CA PRO A 646 -4.70 -27.22 4.56
C PRO A 646 -5.51 -28.52 4.74
N GLU A 647 -4.87 -29.62 5.17
CA GLU A 647 -5.48 -30.91 5.44
C GLU A 647 -5.19 -31.35 6.90
N PRO A 648 -5.82 -30.72 7.91
CA PRO A 648 -5.48 -30.95 9.33
C PRO A 648 -5.59 -32.39 9.79
N GLU A 649 -6.51 -33.16 9.21
CA GLU A 649 -6.74 -34.57 9.55
C GLU A 649 -5.55 -35.47 9.21
N THR A 650 -4.67 -35.02 8.31
CA THR A 650 -3.44 -35.73 7.95
C THR A 650 -2.28 -35.42 8.90
N PHE A 651 -2.47 -34.51 9.85
CA PHE A 651 -1.43 -34.00 10.74
C PHE A 651 -1.54 -34.60 12.16
N SER A 652 -0.41 -34.83 12.82
CA SER A 652 -0.28 -35.58 14.08
C SER A 652 1.02 -35.20 14.79
N SER A 653 1.10 -35.43 16.11
CA SER A 653 2.30 -35.14 16.90
C SER A 653 3.54 -35.90 16.43
N GLY A 654 3.40 -37.16 16.01
CA GLY A 654 4.51 -37.97 15.50
C GLY A 654 5.14 -37.40 14.22
N TYR A 655 4.37 -36.64 13.43
CA TYR A 655 4.92 -35.94 12.26
C TYR A 655 5.78 -34.76 12.66
N ILE A 656 5.38 -34.01 13.69
CA ILE A 656 6.18 -32.89 14.18
C ILE A 656 7.53 -33.42 14.70
N ASP A 657 7.52 -34.52 15.45
CA ASP A 657 8.76 -35.15 15.93
C ASP A 657 9.66 -35.59 14.78
N SER A 658 9.09 -36.19 13.73
CA SER A 658 9.84 -36.62 12.55
C SER A 658 10.45 -35.43 11.80
N MET A 659 9.71 -34.33 11.67
CA MET A 659 10.20 -33.08 11.08
C MET A 659 11.37 -32.50 11.89
N LEU A 660 11.27 -32.48 13.22
CA LEU A 660 12.32 -31.96 14.10
C LEU A 660 13.57 -32.85 14.13
N ARG A 661 13.42 -34.17 13.91
CA ARG A 661 14.55 -35.10 13.73
C ARG A 661 15.16 -35.06 12.33
N GLY A 662 14.57 -34.33 11.39
CA GLY A 662 15.02 -34.28 10.00
C GLY A 662 14.77 -35.58 9.24
N GLU A 663 13.82 -36.40 9.68
CA GLU A 663 13.47 -37.71 9.09
C GLU A 663 12.47 -37.58 7.92
N VAL A 664 12.40 -36.38 7.31
CA VAL A 664 11.40 -36.00 6.32
C VAL A 664 12.08 -35.43 5.08
N ARG A 665 11.62 -35.86 3.90
CA ARG A 665 12.02 -35.25 2.63
C ARG A 665 10.99 -34.22 2.21
N TYR A 666 11.44 -33.07 1.74
CA TYR A 666 10.54 -32.01 1.28
C TYR A 666 10.50 -31.99 -0.24
N PHE A 667 9.33 -31.72 -0.81
CA PHE A 667 9.19 -31.50 -2.24
C PHE A 667 8.13 -30.45 -2.54
N VAL A 668 8.28 -29.76 -3.66
CA VAL A 668 7.23 -28.87 -4.19
C VAL A 668 6.50 -29.55 -5.33
N SER A 669 5.18 -29.33 -5.39
CA SER A 669 4.34 -29.83 -6.48
C SER A 669 3.18 -28.90 -6.76
N TYR A 670 2.70 -28.93 -8.00
CA TYR A 670 1.55 -28.16 -8.46
C TYR A 670 0.27 -28.99 -8.29
N HIS A 671 -0.65 -28.53 -7.45
CA HIS A 671 -1.90 -29.20 -7.13
C HIS A 671 -3.03 -28.17 -7.01
N GLU A 672 -4.22 -28.47 -7.52
CA GLU A 672 -5.41 -27.57 -7.48
C GLU A 672 -5.12 -26.14 -8.00
N ASN A 673 -4.37 -26.03 -9.09
CA ASN A 673 -3.93 -24.76 -9.67
C ASN A 673 -3.03 -23.89 -8.78
N LYS A 674 -2.37 -24.49 -7.78
CA LYS A 674 -1.49 -23.82 -6.81
C LYS A 674 -0.21 -24.62 -6.61
N THR A 675 0.86 -23.97 -6.18
CA THR A 675 2.11 -24.65 -5.82
C THR A 675 2.19 -24.81 -4.32
N TRP A 676 2.43 -26.03 -3.86
CA TRP A 676 2.48 -26.39 -2.45
C TRP A 676 3.79 -27.05 -2.09
N LEU A 677 4.24 -26.80 -0.86
CA LEU A 677 5.25 -27.58 -0.20
C LEU A 677 4.61 -28.81 0.45
N PHE A 678 5.27 -29.95 0.27
CA PHE A 678 4.92 -31.21 0.91
C PHE A 678 6.08 -31.75 1.74
N ALA A 679 5.73 -32.45 2.81
CA ALA A 679 6.59 -33.29 3.61
C ALA A 679 6.31 -34.77 3.28
N GLU A 680 7.33 -35.52 2.86
CA GLU A 680 7.27 -36.96 2.61
C GLU A 680 8.03 -37.72 3.71
N MET A 681 7.30 -38.61 4.38
CA MET A 681 7.80 -39.47 5.44
C MET A 681 8.48 -40.73 4.88
N ASN A 682 9.24 -41.45 5.71
CA ASN A 682 9.90 -42.70 5.33
C ASN A 682 8.93 -43.80 4.85
N ASN A 683 7.71 -43.83 5.38
CA ASN A 683 6.65 -44.74 4.95
C ASN A 683 5.91 -44.26 3.67
N LYS A 684 6.42 -43.21 3.00
CA LYS A 684 5.84 -42.55 1.81
C LYS A 684 4.52 -41.80 2.05
N THR A 685 4.10 -41.60 3.30
CA THR A 685 3.00 -40.69 3.61
C THR A 685 3.42 -39.26 3.28
N THR A 686 2.58 -38.53 2.55
CA THR A 686 2.83 -37.13 2.18
C THR A 686 1.84 -36.21 2.88
N ILE A 687 2.34 -35.12 3.44
CA ILE A 687 1.54 -34.08 4.11
C ILE A 687 1.73 -32.77 3.38
N ARG A 688 0.62 -32.10 3.06
CA ARG A 688 0.63 -30.75 2.49
C ARG A 688 0.88 -29.74 3.61
N LEU A 689 1.93 -28.92 3.49
CA LEU A 689 2.32 -27.98 4.53
C LEU A 689 1.78 -26.58 4.26
N TYR A 690 2.21 -25.94 3.18
CA TYR A 690 1.81 -24.59 2.85
C TYR A 690 2.02 -24.26 1.37
N ARG A 691 1.31 -23.24 0.90
CA ARG A 691 1.37 -22.75 -0.48
C ARG A 691 2.55 -21.81 -0.68
N MET A 692 3.17 -21.90 -1.86
CA MET A 692 4.30 -21.09 -2.30
C MET A 692 3.96 -20.25 -3.55
N PRO A 693 3.31 -19.08 -3.41
CA PRO A 693 2.70 -18.37 -4.54
C PRO A 693 3.67 -17.91 -5.63
N ARG A 694 4.91 -17.56 -5.26
CA ARG A 694 5.91 -17.05 -6.21
C ARG A 694 6.36 -18.14 -7.19
N LEU A 695 6.38 -19.40 -6.72
CA LEU A 695 6.70 -20.58 -7.53
C LEU A 695 5.64 -20.87 -8.61
N GLU A 696 4.37 -20.51 -8.38
CA GLU A 696 3.25 -20.72 -9.32
C GLU A 696 3.47 -20.08 -10.69
N ARG A 697 4.34 -19.06 -10.75
CA ARG A 697 4.68 -18.32 -11.96
C ARG A 697 5.66 -19.06 -12.88
N ASN A 698 6.20 -20.20 -12.45
CA ASN A 698 7.15 -20.99 -13.22
C ASN A 698 6.48 -22.16 -13.94
N TYR A 699 6.65 -22.21 -15.25
CA TYR A 699 6.01 -23.23 -16.10
C TYR A 699 6.47 -24.67 -15.77
N TRP A 700 7.73 -24.85 -15.36
CA TRP A 700 8.28 -26.20 -15.11
C TRP A 700 7.61 -26.86 -13.89
N ILE A 701 7.22 -26.09 -12.88
CA ILE A 701 6.49 -26.60 -11.70
C ILE A 701 5.08 -27.07 -12.06
N GLN A 702 4.47 -26.47 -13.08
CA GLN A 702 3.07 -26.72 -13.47
C GLN A 702 2.81 -28.11 -14.06
N ASN A 703 3.87 -28.88 -14.34
CA ASN A 703 3.78 -30.24 -14.91
C ASN A 703 3.35 -31.32 -13.90
N GLN A 704 2.85 -30.94 -12.71
CA GLN A 704 2.42 -31.86 -11.61
C GLN A 704 3.50 -32.85 -11.12
N ASN A 705 4.76 -32.69 -11.53
CA ASN A 705 5.88 -33.49 -11.03
C ASN A 705 6.18 -33.14 -9.55
N ARG A 706 6.86 -34.07 -8.86
CA ARG A 706 7.44 -33.83 -7.54
C ARG A 706 8.87 -33.35 -7.70
N TYR A 707 9.17 -32.15 -7.21
CA TYR A 707 10.52 -31.58 -7.23
C TYR A 707 11.08 -31.59 -5.81
N TYR A 708 11.99 -32.53 -5.52
CA TYR A 708 12.54 -32.74 -4.18
C TYR A 708 13.59 -31.69 -3.83
N LEU A 709 13.45 -31.10 -2.64
CA LEU A 709 14.35 -30.08 -2.16
C LEU A 709 15.67 -30.68 -1.65
N ASN A 710 16.71 -30.63 -2.48
CA ASN A 710 18.02 -31.22 -2.17
C ASN A 710 18.96 -30.17 -1.55
N PHE A 711 18.93 -29.98 -0.23
CA PHE A 711 19.83 -29.06 0.48
C PHE A 711 20.01 -29.44 1.96
N SER A 712 21.18 -29.16 2.54
CA SER A 712 21.51 -29.43 3.94
C SER A 712 21.17 -28.23 4.85
N LEU A 713 20.47 -28.49 5.96
CA LEU A 713 19.80 -27.54 6.86
C LEU A 713 18.54 -26.90 6.25
N VAL A 714 17.42 -27.57 6.49
CA VAL A 714 16.11 -26.92 6.53
C VAL A 714 16.11 -25.99 7.73
N GLU A 715 16.11 -24.67 7.51
CA GLU A 715 15.90 -23.71 8.60
C GLU A 715 14.47 -23.91 9.12
N MET A 716 14.33 -24.48 10.31
CA MET A 716 13.03 -24.57 10.97
C MET A 716 12.74 -23.26 11.67
N SER A 717 11.58 -22.68 11.39
CA SER A 717 11.06 -21.53 12.13
C SER A 717 9.81 -21.95 12.88
N THR A 718 9.56 -21.26 14.00
CA THR A 718 8.28 -21.33 14.68
C THR A 718 7.28 -20.43 13.96
N PHE A 719 6.03 -20.88 13.88
CA PHE A 719 4.91 -20.13 13.31
C PHE A 719 3.69 -20.22 14.21
N VAL A 720 2.88 -19.16 14.22
CA VAL A 720 1.57 -19.18 14.85
C VAL A 720 0.57 -19.82 13.88
N TYR A 721 -0.12 -20.86 14.34
CA TYR A 721 -1.25 -21.43 13.65
C TYR A 721 -2.49 -20.56 13.88
N SER A 722 -3.01 -19.97 12.81
CA SER A 722 -4.21 -19.13 12.83
C SER A 722 -5.41 -19.78 12.15
N GLY A 723 -5.37 -21.09 11.93
CA GLY A 723 -6.44 -21.83 11.26
C GLY A 723 -7.49 -22.36 12.23
N ASP A 724 -8.69 -22.64 11.71
CA ASP A 724 -9.84 -23.09 12.49
C ASP A 724 -9.88 -24.63 12.60
N SER A 725 -8.86 -25.25 13.21
CA SER A 725 -8.81 -26.71 13.39
C SER A 725 -8.61 -27.14 14.84
N GLU A 726 -9.69 -27.61 15.46
CA GLU A 726 -9.67 -28.17 16.82
C GLU A 726 -8.66 -29.32 16.98
N LEU A 727 -8.40 -30.09 15.91
CA LEU A 727 -7.40 -31.16 15.90
C LEU A 727 -5.99 -30.62 16.09
N ILE A 728 -5.62 -29.57 15.34
CA ILE A 728 -4.31 -28.93 15.44
C ILE A 728 -4.18 -28.25 16.80
N GLU A 729 -5.21 -27.54 17.24
CA GLU A 729 -5.25 -26.89 18.56
C GLU A 729 -5.02 -27.87 19.70
N LYS A 730 -5.61 -29.08 19.64
CA LYS A 730 -5.35 -30.16 20.61
C LYS A 730 -3.89 -30.63 20.63
N ILE A 731 -3.20 -30.56 19.49
CA ILE A 731 -1.78 -30.96 19.35
C ILE A 731 -0.86 -29.86 19.89
N VAL A 732 -1.08 -28.60 19.50
CA VAL A 732 -0.18 -27.48 19.82
C VAL A 732 -0.48 -26.80 21.16
N GLY A 733 -1.67 -27.02 21.72
CA GLY A 733 -2.13 -26.43 22.97
C GLY A 733 -2.31 -24.90 22.88
N PRO A 734 -2.34 -24.17 24.02
CA PRO A 734 -2.56 -22.72 24.07
C PRO A 734 -1.46 -21.90 23.40
N THR A 735 -0.35 -22.53 23.00
CA THR A 735 0.76 -21.85 22.35
C THR A 735 0.46 -21.58 20.88
N TYR A 736 -0.40 -22.38 20.23
CA TYR A 736 -0.62 -22.32 18.78
C TYR A 736 0.67 -22.36 17.94
N LEU A 737 1.79 -22.84 18.49
CA LEU A 737 3.09 -22.80 17.82
C LEU A 737 3.33 -24.08 17.00
N LEU A 738 3.73 -23.91 15.75
CA LEU A 738 4.11 -24.99 14.84
C LEU A 738 5.54 -24.80 14.32
N PRO A 739 6.38 -25.84 14.29
CA PRO A 739 7.66 -25.79 13.61
C PRO A 739 7.43 -26.16 12.14
N LEU A 740 7.69 -25.21 11.24
CA LEU A 740 7.61 -25.46 9.80
C LEU A 740 8.95 -25.12 9.14
N PRO A 741 9.30 -25.85 8.06
CA PRO A 741 10.49 -25.57 7.29
C PRO A 741 10.38 -24.18 6.65
N VAL A 742 11.50 -23.49 6.50
CA VAL A 742 11.63 -22.25 5.74
C VAL A 742 12.82 -22.41 4.79
N PHE A 743 12.58 -22.19 3.50
CA PHE A 743 13.61 -22.35 2.48
C PHE A 743 14.13 -20.98 2.06
N LYS A 744 15.41 -20.73 2.34
CA LYS A 744 16.09 -19.49 2.03
C LYS A 744 17.42 -19.78 1.35
N GLY A 745 17.71 -19.05 0.29
CA GLY A 745 18.93 -19.20 -0.49
C GLY A 745 18.72 -19.86 -1.85
N LEU A 746 19.79 -20.35 -2.44
CA LEU A 746 19.79 -20.93 -3.79
C LEU A 746 19.42 -22.40 -3.76
N TRP A 747 18.42 -22.76 -4.57
CA TRP A 747 17.79 -24.07 -4.56
C TRP A 747 17.85 -24.76 -5.93
N GLU A 748 18.58 -25.87 -6.04
CA GLU A 748 18.78 -26.61 -7.30
C GLU A 748 17.46 -27.18 -7.86
N ILE A 749 17.18 -26.91 -9.15
CA ILE A 749 15.97 -27.30 -9.89
C ILE A 749 16.18 -28.59 -10.66
#